data_AF-A0A3S3KU88-F1
#
_entry.id   AF-A0A3S3KU88-F1
#
_cell.length_a   1.000
_cell.length_b   1.000
_cell.length_c   1.000
_cell.angle_alpha   90.00
_cell.angle_beta   90.00
_cell.angle_gamma   90.00
#
_symmetry.space_group_name_H-M   'P 1'
#
loop_
_entity.id
_entity.type
_entity.pdbx_description
1 polymer ?
#
loop_
_entity_poly.entity_id
_entity_poly.type
_entity_poly.pdbx_seq_one_letter_code
_entity_poly.pdbx_strand_id
1 'polypeptide(L)'
;AESAARPPVQDAKAELARIETEARTLAKILNAASGDLFPSVLEQISVERGYETALGAALGEDLDVPLDRSAPVHWGQSEVQPGDAALPEGIKSLASVVRAPAQLARRLAQIGIVEAADGKLLQVQLAPGQRLVSREGALWRWDGLTASADAPTAAAQRLAQKNRLAELDAEAVHATRILRQAEEALAHAEQALARASEAERNARQAGRDAQHGLDAARNALAEAEKAGGELSSRRAAFDEARARIVDSHEETAAAFVEAEMLLQSAPDLGDLQLQLDQSAANVARDRATLADARAVHEGLRREAEARARRLDAIGAERRNWLERAENASTQIAALGERKAEAEAERERLADAPDEIDAKRRALLSQLAEAESLRQAAGDRLQEAENKQSELDKAATSAIQSLAEARETRVRAEERLTAADERRLEVEARIQETLNTPPHLVIRHTGLEADSPMPEMTEVERQLDRLKIERERLGAVNLRAEEEQKELSDRLETIVSEREDIIEAIRKLRQAIQSLNREGRERLLAAFDVVNGHFQRLFSHLFGGGTAELQLIESDDPLEAGLEILARPPGKKPQTMTLLSGGEQALTAMSLIFAVFLTNPAPICVLDEVDAPLDDHNVERFCNLMDEMAATTETRFVIITHNPITMARMNRLFGVTMAEQGVSQLVSVDLQAAEALRVAS
;
A
#
# COMPACT_ATOMS: atom_id res chain seq x y z
N ALA A 1 24.21 -5.27 -11.98
CA ALA A 1 22.87 -5.86 -12.14
C ALA A 1 22.16 -5.95 -10.78
N GLU A 2 22.63 -6.77 -9.84
CA GLU A 2 22.01 -6.90 -8.51
C GLU A 2 21.83 -5.56 -7.77
N SER A 3 22.89 -4.76 -7.63
CA SER A 3 22.81 -3.44 -6.98
C SER A 3 21.85 -2.46 -7.66
N ALA A 4 21.59 -2.63 -8.96
CA ALA A 4 20.64 -1.79 -9.71
C ALA A 4 19.20 -2.32 -9.61
N ALA A 5 19.01 -3.60 -9.28
CA ALA A 5 17.69 -4.23 -9.11
C ALA A 5 17.12 -4.07 -7.68
N ARG A 6 17.94 -3.73 -6.68
CA ARG A 6 17.48 -3.52 -5.30
C ARG A 6 16.57 -2.30 -5.10
N PRO A 7 16.88 -1.09 -5.63
CA PRO A 7 16.01 0.08 -5.44
C PRO A 7 14.58 -0.11 -6.00
N PRO A 8 14.38 -0.65 -7.22
CA PRO A 8 13.04 -0.92 -7.75
C PRO A 8 12.17 -1.83 -6.87
N VAL A 9 12.77 -2.82 -6.17
CA VAL A 9 12.04 -3.68 -5.22
C VAL A 9 11.62 -2.89 -3.98
N GLN A 10 12.48 -2.00 -3.46
CA GLN A 10 12.17 -1.17 -2.30
C GLN A 10 11.07 -0.16 -2.63
N ASP A 11 11.14 0.48 -3.80
CA ASP A 11 10.14 1.43 -4.27
C ASP A 11 8.79 0.74 -4.49
N ALA A 12 8.77 -0.44 -5.11
CA ALA A 12 7.56 -1.23 -5.29
C ALA A 12 6.95 -1.71 -3.95
N LYS A 13 7.78 -2.07 -2.96
CA LYS A 13 7.32 -2.42 -1.60
C LYS A 13 6.71 -1.22 -0.88
N ALA A 14 7.35 -0.06 -0.96
CA ALA A 14 6.86 1.16 -0.34
C ALA A 14 5.51 1.59 -0.93
N GLU A 15 5.37 1.50 -2.26
CA GLU A 15 4.14 1.87 -2.97
C GLU A 15 2.99 0.91 -2.66
N LEU A 16 3.23 -0.41 -2.66
CA LEU A 16 2.22 -1.39 -2.26
C LEU A 16 1.77 -1.18 -0.80
N ALA A 17 2.71 -0.95 0.12
CA ALA A 17 2.39 -0.69 1.53
C ALA A 17 1.54 0.57 1.71
N ARG A 18 1.78 1.63 0.91
CA ARG A 18 0.98 2.86 0.91
C ARG A 18 -0.47 2.57 0.50
N ILE A 19 -0.66 1.88 -0.62
CA ILE A 19 -1.98 1.54 -1.16
C ILE A 19 -2.76 0.63 -0.20
N GLU A 20 -2.11 -0.42 0.35
CA GLU A 20 -2.74 -1.34 1.32
C GLU A 20 -3.15 -0.64 2.62
N THR A 21 -2.37 0.34 3.06
CA THR A 21 -2.69 1.12 4.27
C THR A 21 -3.90 2.02 4.04
N GLU A 22 -3.99 2.68 2.88
CA GLU A 22 -5.15 3.49 2.49
C GLU A 22 -6.41 2.61 2.35
N ALA A 23 -6.30 1.46 1.67
CA ALA A 23 -7.38 0.50 1.49
C ALA A 23 -7.90 -0.05 2.83
N ARG A 24 -6.99 -0.48 3.73
CA ARG A 24 -7.38 -0.96 5.08
C ARG A 24 -8.08 0.11 5.91
N THR A 25 -7.67 1.37 5.77
CA THR A 25 -8.26 2.48 6.53
C THR A 25 -9.68 2.75 6.04
N LEU A 26 -9.89 2.79 4.72
CA LEU A 26 -11.21 2.95 4.11
C LEU A 26 -12.13 1.74 4.39
N ALA A 27 -11.60 0.52 4.32
CA ALA A 27 -12.35 -0.70 4.65
C ALA A 27 -12.80 -0.72 6.12
N LYS A 28 -11.97 -0.26 7.07
CA LYS A 28 -12.38 -0.13 8.48
C LYS A 28 -13.49 0.90 8.68
N ILE A 29 -13.43 2.03 7.98
CA ILE A 29 -14.45 3.09 8.05
C ILE A 29 -15.78 2.58 7.49
N LEU A 30 -15.74 1.84 6.37
CA LEU A 30 -16.94 1.26 5.74
C LEU A 30 -17.56 0.13 6.59
N ASN A 31 -16.74 -0.77 7.15
CA ASN A 31 -17.22 -1.91 7.95
C ASN A 31 -17.71 -1.52 9.35
N ALA A 32 -17.20 -0.42 9.94
CA ALA A 32 -17.68 0.07 11.24
C ALA A 32 -19.16 0.50 11.23
N ALA A 33 -19.76 0.65 10.04
CA ALA A 33 -21.14 1.08 9.85
C ALA A 33 -22.06 0.01 9.23
N SER A 34 -21.60 -1.24 9.05
CA SER A 34 -22.36 -2.37 8.46
C SER A 34 -22.66 -3.48 9.49
N GLY A 35 -23.19 -3.10 10.65
CA GLY A 35 -23.50 -4.01 11.76
C GLY A 35 -24.90 -4.64 11.75
N ASP A 36 -25.63 -4.60 10.62
CA ASP A 36 -27.03 -4.99 10.56
C ASP A 36 -27.24 -6.43 10.03
N LEU A 37 -28.24 -7.12 10.59
CA LEU A 37 -28.67 -8.47 10.22
C LEU A 37 -29.15 -8.59 8.75
N PHE A 38 -29.49 -7.46 8.11
CA PHE A 38 -29.95 -7.38 6.72
C PHE A 38 -29.10 -6.38 5.94
N PRO A 39 -28.30 -6.81 4.95
CA PRO A 39 -27.42 -5.93 4.20
C PRO A 39 -28.24 -4.94 3.34
N SER A 40 -27.87 -3.66 3.40
CA SER A 40 -28.55 -2.60 2.65
C SER A 40 -28.41 -2.78 1.14
N VAL A 41 -29.33 -2.21 0.36
CA VAL A 41 -29.24 -2.29 -1.11
C VAL A 41 -28.02 -1.55 -1.64
N LEU A 42 -27.50 -0.55 -0.92
CA LEU A 42 -26.22 0.13 -1.17
C LEU A 42 -25.05 -0.87 -1.36
N GLU A 43 -25.05 -1.99 -0.63
CA GLU A 43 -23.99 -3.01 -0.73
C GLU A 43 -24.05 -3.76 -2.08
N GLN A 44 -25.21 -3.83 -2.71
CA GLN A 44 -25.47 -4.55 -3.96
C GLN A 44 -25.49 -3.64 -5.20
N ILE A 45 -25.25 -2.33 -5.03
CA ILE A 45 -25.23 -1.34 -6.12
C ILE A 45 -23.78 -0.94 -6.45
N SER A 46 -23.54 -0.69 -7.75
CA SER A 46 -22.31 -0.10 -8.30
C SER A 46 -22.67 1.02 -9.28
N VAL A 47 -21.93 2.13 -9.23
CA VAL A 47 -22.23 3.35 -10.01
C VAL A 47 -20.99 3.82 -10.74
N GLU A 48 -21.17 4.33 -11.97
CA GLU A 48 -20.11 4.97 -12.73
C GLU A 48 -19.58 6.23 -12.03
N ARG A 49 -18.27 6.48 -12.16
CA ARG A 49 -17.59 7.58 -11.50
C ARG A 49 -18.17 8.95 -11.86
N GLY A 50 -18.40 9.78 -10.85
CA GLY A 50 -18.97 11.12 -10.97
C GLY A 50 -20.51 11.16 -10.95
N TYR A 51 -21.16 10.04 -10.64
CA TYR A 51 -22.62 9.95 -10.46
C TYR A 51 -23.01 9.46 -9.05
N GLU A 52 -22.05 9.30 -8.13
CA GLU A 52 -22.28 8.87 -6.75
C GLU A 52 -23.16 9.88 -5.99
N THR A 53 -22.86 11.17 -6.16
CA THR A 53 -23.65 12.27 -5.57
C THR A 53 -25.05 12.34 -6.18
N ALA A 54 -25.17 12.05 -7.48
CA ALA A 54 -26.45 11.98 -8.17
C ALA A 54 -27.32 10.80 -7.68
N LEU A 55 -26.74 9.62 -7.45
CA LEU A 55 -27.49 8.49 -6.87
C LEU A 55 -27.87 8.76 -5.42
N GLY A 56 -26.95 9.33 -4.63
CA GLY A 56 -27.19 9.65 -3.22
C GLY A 56 -28.25 10.73 -3.01
N ALA A 57 -28.33 11.75 -3.88
CA ALA A 57 -29.43 12.71 -3.92
C ALA A 57 -30.71 12.09 -4.52
N ALA A 58 -30.51 11.20 -5.50
CA ALA A 58 -31.46 10.30 -6.13
C ALA A 58 -32.42 9.59 -5.18
N LEU A 59 -31.83 8.87 -4.22
CA LEU A 59 -32.51 7.87 -3.40
C LEU A 59 -32.37 8.19 -1.90
N GLY A 60 -31.29 8.82 -1.45
CA GLY A 60 -31.14 9.17 -0.03
C GLY A 60 -31.18 7.92 0.86
N GLU A 61 -32.01 7.94 1.90
CA GLU A 61 -32.20 6.84 2.87
C GLU A 61 -32.79 5.57 2.24
N ASP A 62 -33.42 5.67 1.06
CA ASP A 62 -33.90 4.54 0.27
C ASP A 62 -32.78 3.54 -0.09
N LEU A 63 -31.51 3.99 -0.09
CA LEU A 63 -30.33 3.16 -0.36
C LEU A 63 -29.95 2.27 0.82
N ASP A 64 -30.34 2.63 2.04
CA ASP A 64 -30.06 1.85 3.24
C ASP A 64 -31.06 0.70 3.45
N VAL A 65 -32.16 0.70 2.70
CA VAL A 65 -33.21 -0.31 2.77
C VAL A 65 -32.75 -1.63 2.11
N PRO A 66 -32.83 -2.78 2.79
CA PRO A 66 -32.43 -4.08 2.25
C PRO A 66 -33.42 -4.63 1.20
N LEU A 67 -32.98 -5.66 0.46
CA LEU A 67 -33.86 -6.41 -0.46
C LEU A 67 -34.58 -7.60 0.19
N ASP A 68 -34.16 -7.97 1.41
CA ASP A 68 -34.69 -9.13 2.10
C ASP A 68 -36.12 -8.87 2.60
N ARG A 69 -37.08 -9.70 2.17
CA ARG A 69 -38.48 -9.57 2.55
C ARG A 69 -38.75 -9.85 4.02
N SER A 70 -37.81 -10.47 4.72
CA SER A 70 -37.87 -10.67 6.17
C SER A 70 -37.45 -9.43 6.96
N ALA A 71 -36.89 -8.41 6.30
CA ALA A 71 -36.62 -7.13 6.92
C ALA A 71 -37.91 -6.29 7.10
N PRO A 72 -38.02 -5.50 8.19
CA PRO A 72 -39.19 -4.66 8.48
C PRO A 72 -39.50 -3.63 7.38
N VAL A 73 -38.47 -3.16 6.67
CA VAL A 73 -38.57 -2.26 5.52
C VAL A 73 -37.71 -2.88 4.42
N HIS A 74 -38.27 -3.10 3.23
CA HIS A 74 -37.56 -3.74 2.12
C HIS A 74 -38.03 -3.28 0.74
N TRP A 75 -37.16 -3.44 -0.26
CA TRP A 75 -37.51 -3.24 -1.66
C TRP A 75 -38.26 -4.45 -2.24
N GLY A 76 -39.47 -4.22 -2.74
CA GLY A 76 -40.26 -5.22 -3.47
C GLY A 76 -39.78 -5.42 -4.92
N GLN A 77 -40.22 -6.50 -5.56
CA GLN A 77 -39.99 -6.69 -7.00
C GLN A 77 -40.91 -5.77 -7.80
N SER A 78 -40.33 -4.96 -8.70
CA SER A 78 -41.05 -4.03 -9.57
C SER A 78 -40.33 -3.92 -10.91
N GLU A 79 -40.96 -4.42 -11.98
CA GLU A 79 -40.42 -4.39 -13.34
C GLU A 79 -40.86 -3.12 -14.08
N VAL A 80 -40.02 -2.64 -15.00
CA VAL A 80 -40.34 -1.50 -15.89
C VAL A 80 -41.56 -1.87 -16.73
N GLN A 81 -42.62 -1.06 -16.66
CA GLN A 81 -43.85 -1.33 -17.40
C GLN A 81 -43.94 -0.51 -18.69
N PRO A 82 -44.52 -1.05 -19.78
CA PRO A 82 -44.71 -0.30 -21.03
C PRO A 82 -45.56 0.97 -20.89
N GLY A 83 -46.38 1.07 -19.83
CA GLY A 83 -47.19 2.24 -19.52
C GLY A 83 -46.51 3.27 -18.61
N ASP A 84 -45.26 3.05 -18.21
CA ASP A 84 -44.50 4.03 -17.43
C ASP A 84 -44.20 5.25 -18.32
N ALA A 85 -44.45 6.46 -17.80
CA ALA A 85 -44.19 7.69 -18.54
C ALA A 85 -42.69 7.79 -18.93
N ALA A 86 -42.44 8.20 -20.17
CA ALA A 86 -41.08 8.44 -20.64
C ALA A 86 -40.49 9.67 -19.93
N LEU A 87 -39.17 9.66 -19.71
CA LEU A 87 -38.45 10.88 -19.31
C LEU A 87 -38.51 11.91 -20.46
N PRO A 88 -38.40 13.21 -20.16
CA PRO A 88 -38.36 14.24 -21.20
C PRO A 88 -37.28 13.98 -22.26
N GLU A 89 -37.55 14.40 -23.49
CA GLU A 89 -36.74 14.05 -24.67
C GLU A 89 -35.29 14.55 -24.53
N GLY A 90 -34.31 13.66 -24.77
CA GLY A 90 -32.89 13.96 -24.65
C GLY A 90 -32.27 13.72 -23.27
N ILE A 91 -33.06 13.38 -22.24
CA ILE A 91 -32.55 13.12 -20.89
C ILE A 91 -32.10 11.66 -20.74
N LYS A 92 -30.88 11.45 -20.25
CA LYS A 92 -30.38 10.12 -19.91
C LYS A 92 -30.94 9.65 -18.57
N SER A 93 -31.39 8.41 -18.49
CA SER A 93 -31.82 7.81 -17.23
C SER A 93 -30.63 7.44 -16.34
N LEU A 94 -30.81 7.55 -15.02
CA LEU A 94 -29.85 7.08 -14.02
C LEU A 94 -29.58 5.57 -14.12
N ALA A 95 -30.53 4.78 -14.65
CA ALA A 95 -30.35 3.36 -14.93
C ALA A 95 -29.22 3.07 -15.95
N SER A 96 -28.82 4.06 -16.76
CA SER A 96 -27.73 3.90 -17.74
C SER A 96 -26.33 3.91 -17.11
N VAL A 97 -26.20 4.48 -15.90
CA VAL A 97 -24.91 4.69 -15.20
C VAL A 97 -24.84 3.96 -13.85
N VAL A 98 -25.91 3.24 -13.48
CA VAL A 98 -26.04 2.50 -12.21
C VAL A 98 -26.34 1.03 -12.49
N ARG A 99 -25.48 0.13 -11.99
CA ARG A 99 -25.78 -1.30 -11.92
C ARG A 99 -26.42 -1.60 -10.57
N ALA A 100 -27.71 -1.93 -10.60
CA ALA A 100 -28.50 -2.25 -9.41
C ALA A 100 -29.33 -3.53 -9.60
N PRO A 101 -29.78 -4.15 -8.50
CA PRO A 101 -30.74 -5.25 -8.51
C PRO A 101 -32.04 -4.91 -9.28
N ALA A 102 -32.67 -5.92 -9.89
CA ALA A 102 -33.86 -5.75 -10.73
C ALA A 102 -35.03 -5.03 -10.02
N GLN A 103 -35.11 -5.16 -8.70
CA GLN A 103 -36.06 -4.50 -7.81
C GLN A 103 -36.02 -2.96 -7.91
N LEU A 104 -34.86 -2.39 -8.24
CA LEU A 104 -34.65 -0.95 -8.39
C LEU A 104 -34.72 -0.47 -9.85
N ALA A 105 -34.79 -1.38 -10.83
CA ALA A 105 -34.69 -1.05 -12.25
C ALA A 105 -35.78 -0.07 -12.69
N ARG A 106 -37.03 -0.30 -12.27
CA ARG A 106 -38.16 0.62 -12.54
C ARG A 106 -37.97 1.99 -11.90
N ARG A 107 -37.42 2.03 -10.68
CA ARG A 107 -37.18 3.28 -9.95
C ARG A 107 -36.08 4.10 -10.62
N LEU A 108 -34.96 3.47 -10.99
CA LEU A 108 -33.83 4.13 -11.66
C LEU A 108 -34.19 4.62 -13.07
N ALA A 109 -35.07 3.91 -13.78
CA ALA A 109 -35.57 4.31 -15.10
C ALA A 109 -36.32 5.65 -15.07
N GLN A 110 -36.96 5.99 -13.94
CA GLN A 110 -37.75 7.21 -13.75
C GLN A 110 -36.96 8.39 -13.15
N ILE A 111 -35.63 8.24 -13.06
CA ILE A 111 -34.72 9.29 -12.60
C ILE A 111 -33.89 9.77 -13.80
N GLY A 112 -34.05 11.03 -14.19
CA GLY A 112 -33.31 11.66 -15.28
C GLY A 112 -32.06 12.40 -14.81
N ILE A 113 -30.99 12.34 -15.59
CA ILE A 113 -29.74 13.07 -15.35
C ILE A 113 -29.75 14.35 -16.18
N VAL A 114 -29.60 15.51 -15.54
CA VAL A 114 -29.63 16.82 -16.21
C VAL A 114 -28.48 17.71 -15.73
N GLU A 115 -28.13 18.72 -16.53
CA GLU A 115 -27.29 19.81 -16.06
C GLU A 115 -28.08 20.73 -15.12
N ALA A 116 -27.40 21.34 -14.15
CA ALA A 116 -28.09 22.09 -13.09
C ALA A 116 -28.91 23.29 -13.62
N ALA A 117 -28.50 23.87 -14.75
CA ALA A 117 -29.20 24.96 -15.43
C ALA A 117 -30.56 24.53 -16.00
N ASP A 118 -30.68 23.27 -16.43
CA ASP A 118 -31.86 22.76 -17.15
C ASP A 118 -32.91 22.17 -16.20
N GLY A 119 -32.52 21.83 -14.97
CA GLY A 119 -33.38 21.15 -14.00
C GLY A 119 -34.70 21.87 -13.71
N LYS A 120 -34.69 23.20 -13.56
CA LYS A 120 -35.90 23.99 -13.29
C LYS A 120 -36.84 24.09 -14.50
N LEU A 121 -36.28 24.12 -15.71
CA LEU A 121 -37.05 24.20 -16.95
C LEU A 121 -37.73 22.86 -17.26
N LEU A 122 -37.02 21.76 -17.04
CA LEU A 122 -37.49 20.41 -17.31
C LEU A 122 -38.41 19.86 -16.21
N GLN A 123 -38.38 20.43 -15.00
CA GLN A 123 -39.25 20.02 -13.88
C GLN A 123 -40.75 20.08 -14.23
N VAL A 124 -41.17 21.06 -15.03
CA VAL A 124 -42.58 21.25 -15.43
C VAL A 124 -43.08 20.12 -16.34
N GLN A 125 -42.17 19.38 -16.99
CA GLN A 125 -42.49 18.29 -17.91
C GLN A 125 -42.49 16.91 -17.24
N LEU A 126 -42.22 16.83 -15.93
CA LEU A 126 -42.15 15.56 -15.22
C LEU A 126 -43.54 14.97 -14.98
N ALA A 127 -43.68 13.69 -15.29
CA ALA A 127 -44.85 12.92 -14.94
C ALA A 127 -44.83 12.51 -13.44
N PRO A 128 -45.99 12.19 -12.85
CA PRO A 128 -46.05 11.72 -11.47
C PRO A 128 -45.08 10.55 -11.20
N GLY A 129 -44.26 10.70 -10.16
CA GLY A 129 -43.24 9.72 -9.75
C GLY A 129 -41.84 9.94 -10.32
N GLN A 130 -41.67 10.84 -11.31
CA GLN A 130 -40.37 11.16 -11.91
C GLN A 130 -39.57 12.18 -11.11
N ARG A 131 -38.26 12.14 -11.29
CA ARG A 131 -37.33 13.14 -10.75
C ARG A 131 -36.12 13.34 -11.65
N LEU A 132 -35.54 14.53 -11.58
CA LEU A 132 -34.31 14.91 -12.23
C LEU A 132 -33.23 15.13 -11.18
N VAL A 133 -32.01 14.73 -11.51
CA VAL A 133 -30.85 14.92 -10.65
C VAL A 133 -29.67 15.43 -11.46
N SER A 134 -28.91 16.37 -10.90
CA SER A 134 -27.64 16.80 -11.47
C SER A 134 -26.47 15.95 -10.98
N ARG A 135 -25.35 15.96 -11.71
CA ARG A 135 -24.12 15.28 -11.29
C ARG A 135 -23.59 15.79 -9.95
N GLU A 136 -23.87 17.05 -9.65
CA GLU A 136 -23.49 17.74 -8.41
C GLU A 136 -24.43 17.41 -7.23
N GLY A 137 -25.58 16.76 -7.48
CA GLY A 137 -26.53 16.36 -6.44
C GLY A 137 -27.73 17.28 -6.25
N ALA A 138 -27.98 18.23 -7.15
CA ALA A 138 -29.22 19.00 -7.14
C ALA A 138 -30.40 18.12 -7.62
N LEU A 139 -31.56 18.24 -6.97
CA LEU A 139 -32.71 17.36 -7.18
C LEU A 139 -33.95 18.19 -7.55
N TRP A 140 -34.71 17.76 -8.56
CA TRP A 140 -36.03 18.29 -8.91
C TRP A 140 -37.04 17.16 -9.04
N ARG A 141 -38.14 17.22 -8.28
CA ARG A 141 -39.23 16.23 -8.34
C ARG A 141 -40.46 16.79 -9.03
N TRP A 142 -41.28 15.87 -9.54
CA TRP A 142 -42.57 16.16 -10.20
C TRP A 142 -43.57 16.94 -9.31
N ASP A 143 -43.46 16.82 -7.98
CA ASP A 143 -44.33 17.49 -7.00
C ASP A 143 -43.85 18.90 -6.60
N GLY A 144 -42.81 19.42 -7.27
CA GLY A 144 -42.27 20.75 -7.05
C GLY A 144 -41.13 20.81 -6.03
N LEU A 145 -40.82 19.71 -5.33
CA LEU A 145 -39.69 19.68 -4.39
C LEU A 145 -38.37 19.83 -5.14
N THR A 146 -37.59 20.84 -4.75
CA THR A 146 -36.25 21.14 -5.28
C THR A 146 -35.24 21.17 -4.13
N ALA A 147 -34.10 20.51 -4.28
CA ALA A 147 -32.99 20.56 -3.33
C ALA A 147 -31.70 21.02 -4.03
N SER A 148 -30.96 21.94 -3.40
CA SER A 148 -29.64 22.39 -3.89
C SER A 148 -28.55 21.37 -3.55
N ALA A 149 -27.42 21.46 -4.25
CA ALA A 149 -26.28 20.56 -4.11
C ALA A 149 -25.46 20.75 -2.80
N ASP A 150 -25.93 21.56 -1.84
CA ASP A 150 -25.08 22.13 -0.78
C ASP A 150 -24.71 21.18 0.38
N ALA A 151 -25.04 19.88 0.29
CA ALA A 151 -24.46 18.88 1.20
C ALA A 151 -24.47 17.47 0.56
N PRO A 152 -23.31 16.77 0.50
CA PRO A 152 -23.30 15.37 0.09
C PRO A 152 -24.03 14.52 1.13
N THR A 153 -25.03 13.75 0.70
CA THR A 153 -25.76 12.83 1.58
C THR A 153 -24.85 11.74 2.13
N ALA A 154 -25.15 11.21 3.32
CA ALA A 154 -24.37 10.12 3.93
C ALA A 154 -24.22 8.90 2.99
N ALA A 155 -25.27 8.60 2.22
CA ALA A 155 -25.26 7.55 1.20
C ALA A 155 -24.31 7.87 0.03
N ALA A 156 -24.23 9.13 -0.43
CA ALA A 156 -23.28 9.55 -1.47
C ALA A 156 -21.81 9.41 -1.01
N GLN A 157 -21.52 9.79 0.25
CA GLN A 157 -20.17 9.66 0.81
C GLN A 157 -19.74 8.19 0.95
N ARG A 158 -20.64 7.31 1.42
CA ARG A 158 -20.38 5.86 1.52
C ARG A 158 -20.16 5.25 0.14
N LEU A 159 -20.92 5.66 -0.88
CA LEU A 159 -20.74 5.17 -2.25
C LEU A 159 -19.40 5.60 -2.85
N ALA A 160 -19.01 6.87 -2.64
CA ALA A 160 -17.72 7.39 -3.08
C ALA A 160 -16.54 6.67 -2.39
N GLN A 161 -16.65 6.39 -1.10
CA GLN A 161 -15.66 5.61 -0.34
C GLN A 161 -15.59 4.14 -0.81
N LYS A 162 -16.71 3.52 -1.17
CA LYS A 162 -16.77 2.16 -1.74
C LYS A 162 -16.12 2.08 -3.12
N ASN A 163 -16.41 3.05 -4.00
CA ASN A 163 -15.75 3.14 -5.30
C ASN A 163 -14.24 3.39 -5.16
N ARG A 164 -13.82 4.24 -4.21
CA ARG A 164 -12.40 4.48 -3.91
C ARG A 164 -11.69 3.24 -3.36
N LEU A 165 -12.35 2.45 -2.51
CA LEU A 165 -11.81 1.19 -2.02
C LEU A 165 -11.63 0.18 -3.17
N ALA A 166 -12.61 0.07 -4.06
CA ALA A 166 -12.50 -0.81 -5.24
C ALA A 166 -11.37 -0.37 -6.21
N GLU A 167 -11.14 0.93 -6.36
CA GLU A 167 -9.98 1.47 -7.10
C GLU A 167 -8.67 1.09 -6.42
N LEU A 168 -8.56 1.29 -5.11
CA LEU A 168 -7.36 0.95 -4.33
C LEU A 168 -7.06 -0.55 -4.33
N ASP A 169 -8.09 -1.41 -4.31
CA ASP A 169 -7.91 -2.86 -4.45
C ASP A 169 -7.37 -3.23 -5.85
N ALA A 170 -7.86 -2.57 -6.91
CA ALA A 170 -7.34 -2.75 -8.26
C ALA A 170 -5.89 -2.22 -8.40
N GLU A 171 -5.59 -1.08 -7.79
CA GLU A 171 -4.25 -0.51 -7.69
C GLU A 171 -3.30 -1.43 -6.91
N ALA A 172 -3.77 -2.05 -5.81
CA ALA A 172 -3.00 -3.00 -5.02
C ALA A 172 -2.66 -4.27 -5.82
N VAL A 173 -3.60 -4.79 -6.61
CA VAL A 173 -3.34 -5.92 -7.52
C VAL A 173 -2.29 -5.55 -8.57
N HIS A 174 -2.32 -4.33 -9.09
CA HIS A 174 -1.31 -3.84 -10.04
C HIS A 174 0.06 -3.66 -9.38
N ALA A 175 0.13 -3.01 -8.22
CA ALA A 175 1.35 -2.81 -7.46
C ALA A 175 1.98 -4.14 -7.01
N THR A 176 1.16 -5.12 -6.62
CA THR A 176 1.61 -6.49 -6.31
C THR A 176 2.27 -7.15 -7.51
N ARG A 177 1.73 -6.95 -8.72
CA ARG A 177 2.32 -7.48 -9.95
C ARG A 177 3.68 -6.85 -10.24
N ILE A 178 3.80 -5.53 -10.08
CA ILE A 178 5.06 -4.79 -10.26
C ILE A 178 6.10 -5.27 -9.24
N LEU A 179 5.70 -5.42 -7.97
CA LEU A 179 6.57 -5.96 -6.93
C LEU A 179 7.08 -7.36 -7.29
N ARG A 180 6.18 -8.25 -7.73
CA ARG A 180 6.56 -9.62 -8.13
C ARG A 180 7.56 -9.62 -9.29
N GLN A 181 7.36 -8.76 -10.28
CA GLN A 181 8.30 -8.61 -11.41
C GLN A 181 9.67 -8.09 -10.95
N ALA A 182 9.69 -7.11 -10.04
CA ALA A 182 10.93 -6.59 -9.48
C ALA A 182 11.67 -7.64 -8.62
N GLU A 183 10.95 -8.42 -7.83
CA GLU A 183 11.50 -9.53 -7.04
C GLU A 183 12.03 -10.66 -7.93
N GLU A 184 11.32 -11.04 -8.99
CA GLU A 184 11.80 -12.01 -9.99
C GLU A 184 13.07 -11.50 -10.69
N ALA A 185 13.14 -10.22 -11.06
CA ALA A 185 14.32 -9.62 -11.67
C ALA A 185 15.53 -9.58 -10.70
N LEU A 186 15.29 -9.28 -9.42
CA LEU A 186 16.33 -9.32 -8.39
C LEU A 186 16.83 -10.76 -8.17
N ALA A 187 15.92 -11.73 -8.03
CA ALA A 187 16.28 -13.13 -7.87
C ALA A 187 17.10 -13.67 -9.06
N HIS A 188 16.73 -13.29 -10.30
CA HIS A 188 17.52 -13.61 -11.48
C HIS A 188 18.92 -12.98 -11.43
N ALA A 189 19.04 -11.73 -10.99
CA ALA A 189 20.33 -11.06 -10.87
C ALA A 189 21.22 -11.68 -9.78
N GLU A 190 20.65 -12.07 -8.64
CA GLU A 190 21.35 -12.77 -7.55
C GLU A 190 21.81 -14.16 -8.01
N GLN A 191 20.95 -14.91 -8.69
CA GLN A 191 21.30 -16.23 -9.21
C GLN A 191 22.39 -16.14 -10.29
N ALA A 192 22.35 -15.12 -11.15
CA ALA A 192 23.40 -14.86 -12.13
C ALA A 192 24.74 -14.51 -11.45
N LEU A 193 24.72 -13.69 -10.40
CA LEU A 193 25.92 -13.35 -9.63
C LEU A 193 26.51 -14.58 -8.93
N ALA A 194 25.66 -15.43 -8.32
CA ALA A 194 26.10 -16.66 -7.67
C ALA A 194 26.79 -17.60 -8.67
N ARG A 195 26.16 -17.83 -9.84
CA ARG A 195 26.76 -18.64 -10.92
C ARG A 195 28.08 -18.06 -11.44
N ALA A 196 28.15 -16.74 -11.62
CA ALA A 196 29.36 -16.08 -12.09
C ALA A 196 30.50 -16.17 -11.05
N SER A 197 30.18 -16.00 -9.76
CA SER A 197 31.14 -16.12 -8.65
C SER A 197 31.65 -17.55 -8.50
N GLU A 198 30.78 -18.54 -8.66
CA GLU A 198 31.16 -19.96 -8.64
C GLU A 198 32.03 -20.32 -9.85
N ALA A 199 31.67 -19.85 -11.04
CA ALA A 199 32.48 -20.01 -12.25
C ALA A 199 33.87 -19.37 -12.12
N GLU A 200 33.96 -18.16 -11.54
CA GLU A 200 35.23 -17.49 -11.25
C GLU A 200 36.09 -18.31 -10.27
N ARG A 201 35.50 -18.81 -9.18
CA ARG A 201 36.19 -19.66 -8.20
C ARG A 201 36.72 -20.94 -8.85
N ASN A 202 35.89 -21.61 -9.65
CA ASN A 202 36.27 -22.84 -10.35
C ASN A 202 37.39 -22.57 -11.38
N ALA A 203 37.32 -21.47 -12.12
CA ALA A 203 38.37 -21.08 -13.07
C ALA A 203 39.69 -20.75 -12.35
N ARG A 204 39.65 -20.04 -11.22
CA ARG A 204 40.85 -19.79 -10.39
C ARG A 204 41.44 -21.06 -9.80
N GLN A 205 40.61 -22.02 -9.41
CA GLN A 205 41.09 -23.30 -8.90
C GLN A 205 41.73 -24.13 -10.01
N ALA A 206 41.06 -24.26 -11.16
CA ALA A 206 41.60 -24.94 -12.32
C ALA A 206 42.93 -24.33 -12.81
N GLY A 207 43.06 -22.99 -12.77
CA GLY A 207 44.31 -22.30 -13.07
C GLY A 207 45.44 -22.63 -12.09
N ARG A 208 45.14 -22.71 -10.78
CA ARG A 208 46.12 -23.12 -9.76
C ARG A 208 46.53 -24.58 -9.93
N ASP A 209 45.59 -25.47 -10.20
CA ASP A 209 45.86 -26.90 -10.40
C ASP A 209 46.69 -27.13 -11.67
N ALA A 210 46.39 -26.41 -12.75
CA ALA A 210 47.19 -26.44 -13.98
C ALA A 210 48.62 -25.91 -13.77
N GLN A 211 48.79 -24.85 -12.99
CA GLN A 211 50.10 -24.31 -12.63
C GLN A 211 50.91 -25.32 -11.80
N HIS A 212 50.30 -25.94 -10.79
CA HIS A 212 50.93 -27.01 -10.02
C HIS A 212 51.31 -28.21 -10.89
N GLY A 213 50.45 -28.60 -11.83
CA GLY A 213 50.75 -29.66 -12.80
C GLY A 213 51.94 -29.33 -13.71
N LEU A 214 52.02 -28.08 -14.18
CA LEU A 214 53.14 -27.60 -15.00
C LEU A 214 54.46 -27.62 -14.21
N ASP A 215 54.45 -27.16 -12.97
CA ASP A 215 55.66 -27.11 -12.14
C ASP A 215 56.11 -28.53 -11.74
N ALA A 216 55.18 -29.44 -11.46
CA ALA A 216 55.50 -30.86 -11.25
C ALA A 216 56.12 -31.50 -12.50
N ALA A 217 55.57 -31.23 -13.70
CA ALA A 217 56.11 -31.74 -14.96
C ALA A 217 57.52 -31.18 -15.26
N ARG A 218 57.75 -29.89 -14.97
CA ARG A 218 59.09 -29.26 -15.11
C ARG A 218 60.11 -29.87 -14.18
N ASN A 219 59.75 -30.12 -12.92
CA ASN A 219 60.65 -30.76 -11.96
C ASN A 219 60.97 -32.21 -12.38
N ALA A 220 59.97 -32.96 -12.83
CA ALA A 220 60.18 -34.32 -13.34
C ALA A 220 61.09 -34.35 -14.58
N LEU A 221 60.96 -33.37 -15.49
CA LEU A 221 61.84 -33.23 -16.64
C LEU A 221 63.28 -32.92 -16.21
N ALA A 222 63.48 -31.97 -15.29
CA ALA A 222 64.80 -31.62 -14.78
C ALA A 222 65.51 -32.80 -14.07
N GLU A 223 64.77 -33.60 -13.30
CA GLU A 223 65.30 -34.83 -12.69
C GLU A 223 65.67 -35.88 -13.75
N ALA A 224 64.85 -36.06 -14.78
CA ALA A 224 65.12 -36.99 -15.87
C ALA A 224 66.36 -36.57 -16.70
N GLU A 225 66.52 -35.27 -16.98
CA GLU A 225 67.69 -34.72 -17.67
C GLU A 225 68.98 -34.92 -16.85
N LYS A 226 68.91 -34.68 -15.54
CA LYS A 226 70.04 -34.93 -14.62
C LYS A 226 70.43 -36.41 -14.58
N ALA A 227 69.46 -37.31 -14.43
CA ALA A 227 69.69 -38.75 -14.46
C ALA A 227 70.28 -39.22 -15.81
N GLY A 228 69.81 -38.65 -16.92
CA GLY A 228 70.35 -38.90 -18.25
C GLY A 228 71.82 -38.47 -18.40
N GLY A 229 72.16 -37.31 -17.85
CA GLY A 229 73.55 -36.82 -17.78
C GLY A 229 74.46 -37.75 -16.98
N GLU A 230 74.03 -38.16 -15.78
CA GLU A 230 74.78 -39.07 -14.90
C GLU A 230 75.01 -40.45 -15.55
N LEU A 231 73.98 -41.00 -16.22
CA LEU A 231 74.09 -42.26 -16.97
C LEU A 231 75.06 -42.14 -18.15
N SER A 232 75.07 -41.01 -18.86
CA SER A 232 75.98 -40.76 -19.97
C SER A 232 77.44 -40.68 -19.50
N SER A 233 77.71 -39.95 -18.41
CA SER A 233 79.04 -39.89 -17.80
C SER A 233 79.53 -41.25 -17.30
N ARG A 234 78.66 -42.06 -16.68
CA ARG A 234 79.01 -43.44 -16.26
C ARG A 234 79.35 -44.32 -17.45
N ARG A 235 78.61 -44.21 -18.56
CA ARG A 235 78.88 -44.99 -19.78
C ARG A 235 80.25 -44.64 -20.37
N ALA A 236 80.58 -43.35 -20.46
CA ALA A 236 81.89 -42.90 -20.92
C ALA A 236 83.04 -43.42 -20.04
N ALA A 237 82.87 -43.40 -18.71
CA ALA A 237 83.87 -43.94 -17.79
C ALA A 237 84.08 -45.46 -17.93
N PHE A 238 83.01 -46.23 -18.16
CA PHE A 238 83.12 -47.66 -18.41
C PHE A 238 83.79 -47.97 -19.76
N ASP A 239 83.52 -47.20 -20.80
CA ASP A 239 84.19 -47.36 -22.10
C ASP A 239 85.70 -47.10 -21.99
N GLU A 240 86.12 -46.08 -21.24
CA GLU A 240 87.54 -45.78 -20.99
C GLU A 240 88.23 -46.86 -20.12
N ALA A 241 87.54 -47.37 -19.09
CA ALA A 241 88.06 -48.45 -18.26
C ALA A 241 88.23 -49.75 -19.06
N ARG A 242 87.29 -50.05 -19.97
CA ARG A 242 87.38 -51.21 -20.87
C ARG A 242 88.62 -51.13 -21.76
N ALA A 243 88.89 -49.96 -22.36
CA ALA A 243 90.05 -49.76 -23.22
C ALA A 243 91.37 -50.03 -22.48
N ARG A 244 91.54 -49.47 -21.27
CA ARG A 244 92.76 -49.66 -20.46
C ARG A 244 93.03 -51.12 -20.07
N ILE A 245 91.99 -51.89 -19.77
CA ILE A 245 92.14 -53.31 -19.39
C ILE A 245 92.61 -54.15 -20.59
N VAL A 246 92.11 -53.85 -21.79
CA VAL A 246 92.52 -54.54 -23.02
C VAL A 246 94.01 -54.30 -23.28
N ASP A 247 94.47 -53.05 -23.24
CA ASP A 247 95.87 -52.70 -23.49
C ASP A 247 96.82 -53.37 -22.49
N SER A 248 96.48 -53.38 -21.19
CA SER A 248 97.31 -53.99 -20.14
C SER A 248 97.42 -55.52 -20.27
N HIS A 249 96.38 -56.19 -20.77
CA HIS A 249 96.40 -57.63 -21.00
C HIS A 249 97.36 -58.00 -22.13
N GLU A 250 97.38 -57.21 -23.21
CA GLU A 250 98.28 -57.43 -24.35
C GLU A 250 99.76 -57.27 -23.96
N GLU A 251 100.09 -56.23 -23.16
CA GLU A 251 101.46 -55.97 -22.70
C GLU A 251 101.99 -57.08 -21.77
N THR A 252 101.14 -57.57 -20.85
CA THR A 252 101.51 -58.62 -19.90
C THR A 252 101.76 -59.97 -20.58
N ALA A 253 101.00 -60.29 -21.64
CA ALA A 253 101.19 -61.52 -22.39
C ALA A 253 102.54 -61.54 -23.14
N ALA A 254 103.01 -60.40 -23.63
CA ALA A 254 104.29 -60.28 -24.32
C ALA A 254 105.49 -60.50 -23.38
N ALA A 255 105.45 -59.89 -22.18
CA ALA A 255 106.54 -59.97 -21.20
C ALA A 255 106.77 -61.40 -20.65
N PHE A 256 105.71 -62.22 -20.57
CA PHE A 256 105.80 -63.60 -20.09
C PHE A 256 106.64 -64.49 -21.01
N VAL A 257 106.49 -64.32 -22.33
CA VAL A 257 107.22 -65.10 -23.33
C VAL A 257 108.72 -64.82 -23.31
N GLU A 258 109.10 -63.56 -23.07
CA GLU A 258 110.51 -63.14 -23.01
C GLU A 258 111.25 -63.71 -21.80
N ALA A 259 110.58 -63.79 -20.64
CA ALA A 259 111.18 -64.28 -19.40
C ALA A 259 111.49 -65.79 -19.43
N GLU A 260 110.67 -66.61 -20.10
CA GLU A 260 110.93 -68.06 -20.25
C GLU A 260 112.18 -68.35 -21.07
N MET A 261 112.46 -67.55 -22.09
CA MET A 261 113.63 -67.74 -22.96
C MET A 261 114.95 -67.48 -22.23
N LEU A 262 115.00 -66.48 -21.35
CA LEU A 262 116.23 -66.11 -20.63
C LEU A 262 116.66 -67.18 -19.62
N LEU A 263 115.69 -67.88 -19.00
CA LEU A 263 115.94 -68.88 -17.97
C LEU A 263 116.67 -70.14 -18.50
N GLN A 264 116.53 -70.46 -19.80
CA GLN A 264 117.15 -71.66 -20.40
C GLN A 264 118.66 -71.56 -20.61
N SER A 265 119.28 -70.39 -20.41
CA SER A 265 120.59 -70.07 -21.01
C SER A 265 121.79 -69.93 -20.06
N ALA A 266 121.69 -70.27 -18.77
CA ALA A 266 122.73 -69.92 -17.79
C ALA A 266 123.53 -71.11 -17.19
N PRO A 267 124.86 -71.19 -17.38
CA PRO A 267 125.78 -72.07 -16.63
C PRO A 267 126.83 -71.35 -15.74
N ASP A 268 127.49 -72.11 -14.84
CA ASP A 268 128.34 -71.65 -13.70
C ASP A 268 129.75 -72.31 -13.67
N LEU A 269 130.77 -71.63 -13.11
CA LEU A 269 132.21 -71.97 -13.17
C LEU A 269 132.96 -71.66 -11.86
N GLY A 270 133.48 -72.68 -11.19
CA GLY A 270 134.29 -72.59 -9.97
C GLY A 270 135.69 -71.94 -10.12
N ASP A 271 136.17 -71.72 -11.34
CA ASP A 271 137.36 -70.90 -11.61
C ASP A 271 137.10 -69.40 -11.40
N LEU A 272 135.83 -68.99 -11.30
CA LEU A 272 135.49 -67.62 -10.95
C LEU A 272 135.97 -67.25 -9.56
N GLN A 273 136.19 -68.16 -8.60
CA GLN A 273 136.42 -67.77 -7.20
C GLN A 273 137.76 -67.05 -6.97
N LEU A 274 138.81 -67.37 -7.73
CA LEU A 274 140.10 -66.67 -7.62
C LEU A 274 140.11 -65.40 -8.49
N GLN A 275 139.44 -65.46 -9.64
CA GLN A 275 139.06 -64.24 -10.36
C GLN A 275 138.09 -63.40 -9.53
N LEU A 276 137.35 -63.94 -8.55
CA LEU A 276 136.31 -63.28 -7.78
C LEU A 276 136.93 -62.34 -6.79
N ASP A 277 138.13 -62.60 -6.26
CA ASP A 277 138.75 -61.70 -5.29
C ASP A 277 139.38 -60.49 -5.98
N GLN A 278 140.05 -60.69 -7.13
CA GLN A 278 140.53 -59.60 -7.98
C GLN A 278 139.39 -58.88 -8.69
N SER A 279 138.41 -59.64 -9.19
CA SER A 279 137.18 -59.08 -9.71
C SER A 279 136.33 -58.50 -8.60
N ALA A 280 136.43 -58.87 -7.32
CA ALA A 280 135.67 -58.25 -6.23
C ALA A 280 136.23 -56.88 -5.90
N ALA A 281 137.55 -56.68 -6.00
CA ALA A 281 138.16 -55.37 -5.91
C ALA A 281 137.80 -54.49 -7.13
N ASN A 282 137.87 -55.04 -8.34
CA ASN A 282 137.42 -54.33 -9.54
C ASN A 282 135.91 -54.09 -9.54
N VAL A 283 135.10 -55.06 -9.13
CA VAL A 283 133.64 -54.98 -8.94
C VAL A 283 133.31 -54.05 -7.78
N ALA A 284 134.12 -53.91 -6.74
CA ALA A 284 133.88 -52.91 -5.69
C ALA A 284 134.09 -51.48 -6.25
N ARG A 285 135.15 -51.26 -7.02
CA ARG A 285 135.41 -49.98 -7.70
C ARG A 285 134.37 -49.71 -8.80
N ASP A 286 134.05 -50.70 -9.61
CA ASP A 286 133.09 -50.60 -10.70
C ASP A 286 131.65 -50.57 -10.16
N ARG A 287 131.36 -51.17 -8.99
CA ARG A 287 130.10 -50.98 -8.23
C ARG A 287 130.02 -49.60 -7.62
N ALA A 288 131.12 -49.03 -7.12
CA ALA A 288 131.12 -47.64 -6.66
C ALA A 288 130.86 -46.70 -7.85
N THR A 289 131.52 -46.93 -8.99
CA THR A 289 131.34 -46.15 -10.22
C THR A 289 129.94 -46.35 -10.82
N LEU A 290 129.40 -47.57 -10.79
CA LEU A 290 128.03 -47.89 -11.20
C LEU A 290 127.01 -47.35 -10.21
N ALA A 291 127.29 -47.31 -8.91
CA ALA A 291 126.42 -46.71 -7.90
C ALA A 291 126.37 -45.19 -8.08
N ASP A 292 127.51 -44.55 -8.36
CA ASP A 292 127.57 -43.12 -8.69
C ASP A 292 126.85 -42.84 -10.03
N ALA A 293 127.10 -43.64 -11.07
CA ALA A 293 126.42 -43.50 -12.36
C ALA A 293 124.91 -43.79 -12.26
N ARG A 294 124.49 -44.77 -11.45
CA ARG A 294 123.06 -45.04 -11.15
C ARG A 294 122.45 -43.94 -10.31
N ALA A 295 123.16 -43.38 -9.34
CA ALA A 295 122.69 -42.25 -8.55
C ALA A 295 122.50 -41.00 -9.44
N VAL A 296 123.43 -40.76 -10.38
CA VAL A 296 123.31 -39.71 -11.40
C VAL A 296 122.16 -39.99 -12.36
N HIS A 297 122.04 -41.22 -12.88
CA HIS A 297 120.94 -41.60 -13.78
C HIS A 297 119.57 -41.52 -13.08
N GLU A 298 119.44 -42.02 -11.85
CA GLU A 298 118.22 -41.90 -11.05
C GLU A 298 117.95 -40.45 -10.62
N GLY A 299 119.00 -39.63 -10.46
CA GLY A 299 118.87 -38.18 -10.28
C GLY A 299 118.29 -37.53 -11.54
N LEU A 300 118.89 -37.77 -12.70
CA LEU A 300 118.44 -37.26 -13.99
C LEU A 300 117.06 -37.78 -14.38
N ARG A 301 116.74 -39.04 -14.07
CA ARG A 301 115.41 -39.63 -14.29
C ARG A 301 114.36 -38.96 -13.42
N ARG A 302 114.64 -38.77 -12.12
CA ARG A 302 113.74 -38.01 -11.22
C ARG A 302 113.58 -36.57 -11.68
N GLU A 303 114.64 -35.92 -12.15
CA GLU A 303 114.55 -34.58 -12.74
C GLU A 303 113.72 -34.57 -14.03
N ALA A 304 113.88 -35.55 -14.91
CA ALA A 304 113.10 -35.69 -16.13
C ALA A 304 111.62 -35.95 -15.84
N GLU A 305 111.29 -36.81 -14.88
CA GLU A 305 109.93 -37.07 -14.40
C GLU A 305 109.32 -35.83 -13.72
N ALA A 306 110.11 -35.06 -12.97
CA ALA A 306 109.65 -33.80 -12.38
C ALA A 306 109.40 -32.73 -13.46
N ARG A 307 110.27 -32.63 -14.48
CA ARG A 307 110.07 -31.75 -15.63
C ARG A 307 108.86 -32.17 -16.47
N ALA A 308 108.65 -33.47 -16.69
CA ALA A 308 107.48 -34.00 -17.40
C ALA A 308 106.18 -33.67 -16.64
N ARG A 309 106.11 -33.97 -15.33
CA ARG A 309 104.98 -33.58 -14.49
C ARG A 309 104.74 -32.08 -14.48
N ARG A 310 105.80 -31.27 -14.51
CA ARG A 310 105.70 -29.81 -14.60
C ARG A 310 105.15 -29.36 -15.96
N LEU A 311 105.58 -29.98 -17.06
CA LEU A 311 105.06 -29.70 -18.40
C LEU A 311 103.59 -30.09 -18.54
N ASP A 312 103.18 -31.22 -17.95
CA ASP A 312 101.78 -31.65 -17.93
C ASP A 312 100.91 -30.68 -17.11
N ALA A 313 101.40 -30.25 -15.94
CA ALA A 313 100.73 -29.25 -15.13
C ALA A 313 100.60 -27.91 -15.88
N ILE A 314 101.67 -27.43 -16.52
CA ILE A 314 101.64 -26.22 -17.36
C ILE A 314 100.68 -26.41 -18.55
N GLY A 315 100.65 -27.59 -19.15
CA GLY A 315 99.74 -27.92 -20.25
C GLY A 315 98.27 -27.89 -19.80
N ALA A 316 97.98 -28.44 -18.63
CA ALA A 316 96.64 -28.41 -18.03
C ALA A 316 96.23 -26.98 -17.64
N GLU A 317 97.11 -26.21 -16.99
CA GLU A 317 96.88 -24.80 -16.67
C GLU A 317 96.65 -23.98 -17.94
N ARG A 318 97.47 -24.17 -18.98
CA ARG A 318 97.31 -23.48 -20.27
C ARG A 318 95.97 -23.81 -20.92
N ARG A 319 95.54 -25.07 -20.92
CA ARG A 319 94.22 -25.46 -21.44
C ARG A 319 93.08 -24.79 -20.66
N ASN A 320 93.14 -24.79 -19.34
CA ASN A 320 92.14 -24.11 -18.50
C ASN A 320 92.10 -22.59 -18.76
N TRP A 321 93.27 -21.95 -18.90
CA TRP A 321 93.34 -20.54 -19.25
C TRP A 321 92.81 -20.23 -20.65
N LEU A 322 93.03 -21.10 -21.63
CA LEU A 322 92.48 -20.98 -22.97
C LEU A 322 90.96 -21.12 -22.96
N GLU A 323 90.43 -22.13 -22.26
CA GLU A 323 88.98 -22.34 -22.13
C GLU A 323 88.31 -21.16 -21.41
N ARG A 324 88.93 -20.63 -20.34
CA ARG A 324 88.47 -19.41 -19.68
C ARG A 324 88.48 -18.20 -20.61
N ALA A 325 89.52 -18.05 -21.45
CA ALA A 325 89.60 -16.98 -22.41
C ALA A 325 88.54 -17.09 -23.51
N GLU A 326 88.26 -18.29 -24.01
CA GLU A 326 87.18 -18.54 -24.98
C GLU A 326 85.79 -18.27 -24.38
N ASN A 327 85.55 -18.74 -23.16
CA ASN A 327 84.30 -18.49 -22.44
C ASN A 327 84.10 -16.98 -22.18
N ALA A 328 85.16 -16.29 -21.74
CA ALA A 328 85.13 -14.84 -21.57
C ALA A 328 84.90 -14.10 -22.89
N SER A 329 85.53 -14.55 -23.98
CA SER A 329 85.33 -13.98 -25.33
C SER A 329 83.87 -14.13 -25.79
N THR A 330 83.29 -15.32 -25.58
CA THR A 330 81.89 -15.61 -25.89
C THR A 330 80.95 -14.73 -25.06
N GLN A 331 81.24 -14.57 -23.78
CA GLN A 331 80.45 -13.71 -22.89
C GLN A 331 80.58 -12.22 -23.25
N ILE A 332 81.76 -11.76 -23.64
CA ILE A 332 81.99 -10.40 -24.14
C ILE A 332 81.21 -10.16 -25.43
N ALA A 333 81.19 -11.12 -26.36
CA ALA A 333 80.42 -11.02 -27.59
C ALA A 333 78.91 -10.92 -27.31
N ALA A 334 78.37 -11.79 -26.46
CA ALA A 334 76.96 -11.75 -26.07
C ALA A 334 76.57 -10.45 -25.33
N LEU A 335 77.47 -9.92 -24.48
CA LEU A 335 77.25 -8.62 -23.84
C LEU A 335 77.35 -7.46 -24.84
N GLY A 336 78.20 -7.57 -25.87
CA GLY A 336 78.30 -6.62 -26.97
C GLY A 336 77.01 -6.56 -27.79
N GLU A 337 76.43 -7.70 -28.14
CA GLU A 337 75.14 -7.78 -28.83
C GLU A 337 74.01 -7.18 -27.98
N ARG A 338 73.90 -7.60 -26.70
CA ARG A 338 72.89 -7.03 -25.79
C ARG A 338 73.04 -5.52 -25.60
N LYS A 339 74.28 -5.02 -25.57
CA LYS A 339 74.54 -3.58 -25.49
C LYS A 339 74.06 -2.88 -26.76
N ALA A 340 74.35 -3.41 -27.94
CA ALA A 340 73.90 -2.85 -29.21
C ALA A 340 72.37 -2.84 -29.33
N GLU A 341 71.70 -3.92 -28.92
CA GLU A 341 70.24 -3.98 -28.84
C GLU A 341 69.66 -2.92 -27.91
N ALA A 342 70.24 -2.77 -26.71
CA ALA A 342 69.81 -1.79 -25.73
C ALA A 342 70.06 -0.34 -26.21
N GLU A 343 71.17 -0.09 -26.90
CA GLU A 343 71.47 1.21 -27.51
C GLU A 343 70.48 1.55 -28.63
N ALA A 344 70.16 0.58 -29.51
CA ALA A 344 69.17 0.76 -30.57
C ALA A 344 67.74 0.93 -30.04
N GLU A 345 67.38 0.26 -28.95
CA GLU A 345 66.10 0.48 -28.26
C GLU A 345 66.05 1.87 -27.60
N ARG A 346 67.14 2.29 -26.93
CA ARG A 346 67.24 3.62 -26.33
C ARG A 346 67.09 4.72 -27.37
N GLU A 347 67.71 4.55 -28.54
CA GLU A 347 67.65 5.54 -29.62
C GLU A 347 66.25 5.59 -30.25
N ARG A 348 65.58 4.45 -30.42
CA ARG A 348 64.16 4.41 -30.82
C ARG A 348 63.23 5.09 -29.82
N LEU A 349 63.52 4.96 -28.52
CA LEU A 349 62.71 5.54 -27.45
C LEU A 349 63.09 6.99 -27.12
N ALA A 350 64.20 7.53 -27.66
CA ALA A 350 64.67 8.87 -27.36
C ALA A 350 63.69 9.95 -27.85
N ASP A 351 63.06 9.73 -29.01
CA ASP A 351 62.15 10.70 -29.64
C ASP A 351 60.68 10.51 -29.20
N ALA A 352 60.35 9.38 -28.56
CA ALA A 352 58.99 9.08 -28.14
C ALA A 352 58.38 10.10 -27.15
N PRO A 353 59.12 10.65 -26.16
CA PRO A 353 58.60 11.70 -25.28
C PRO A 353 58.22 12.98 -26.03
N ASP A 354 59.03 13.39 -27.01
CA ASP A 354 58.78 14.61 -27.79
C ASP A 354 57.58 14.44 -28.73
N GLU A 355 57.42 13.26 -29.34
CA GLU A 355 56.23 12.94 -30.12
C GLU A 355 54.96 12.92 -29.26
N ILE A 356 55.03 12.35 -28.05
CA ILE A 356 53.91 12.32 -27.11
C ILE A 356 53.55 13.73 -26.66
N ASP A 357 54.53 14.58 -26.38
CA ASP A 357 54.30 15.96 -25.97
C ASP A 357 53.75 16.83 -27.12
N ALA A 358 54.20 16.60 -28.36
CA ALA A 358 53.64 17.24 -29.55
C ALA A 358 52.17 16.82 -29.77
N LYS A 359 51.85 15.52 -29.66
CA LYS A 359 50.47 15.01 -29.73
C LYS A 359 49.61 15.57 -28.61
N ARG A 360 50.14 15.64 -27.39
CA ARG A 360 49.47 16.24 -26.22
C ARG A 360 49.14 17.71 -26.46
N ARG A 361 50.09 18.50 -26.95
CA ARG A 361 49.87 19.92 -27.28
C ARG A 361 48.83 20.10 -28.38
N ALA A 362 48.87 19.28 -29.43
CA ALA A 362 47.86 19.30 -30.48
C ALA A 362 46.45 18.98 -29.96
N LEU A 363 46.32 17.94 -29.11
CA LEU A 363 45.05 17.58 -28.48
C LEU A 363 44.54 18.66 -27.53
N LEU A 364 45.41 19.29 -26.74
CA LEU A 364 45.03 20.40 -25.87
C LEU A 364 44.54 21.61 -26.69
N SER A 365 45.16 21.90 -27.83
CA SER A 365 44.71 22.96 -28.73
C SER A 365 43.34 22.65 -29.32
N GLN A 366 43.12 21.41 -29.78
CA GLN A 366 41.82 20.97 -30.31
C GLN A 366 40.73 21.01 -29.23
N LEU A 367 41.07 20.63 -27.99
CA LEU A 367 40.16 20.71 -26.85
C LEU A 367 39.76 22.16 -26.57
N ALA A 368 40.73 23.08 -26.55
CA ALA A 368 40.47 24.50 -26.33
C ALA A 368 39.59 25.11 -27.45
N GLU A 369 39.82 24.72 -28.70
CA GLU A 369 38.99 25.12 -29.83
C GLU A 369 37.56 24.58 -29.72
N ALA A 370 37.41 23.29 -29.39
CA ALA A 370 36.10 22.66 -29.18
C ALA A 370 35.35 23.28 -27.99
N GLU A 371 36.04 23.61 -26.90
CA GLU A 371 35.46 24.29 -25.74
C GLU A 371 34.96 25.69 -26.11
N SER A 372 35.75 26.44 -26.89
CA SER A 372 35.35 27.77 -27.38
C SER A 372 34.14 27.69 -28.31
N LEU A 373 34.11 26.73 -29.23
CA LEU A 373 32.96 26.48 -30.10
C LEU A 373 31.70 26.08 -29.32
N ARG A 374 31.85 25.22 -28.30
CA ARG A 374 30.76 24.83 -27.41
C ARG A 374 30.20 26.03 -26.66
N GLN A 375 31.07 26.89 -26.12
CA GLN A 375 30.65 28.08 -25.41
C GLN A 375 29.92 29.06 -26.35
N ALA A 376 30.46 29.32 -27.54
CA ALA A 376 29.81 30.17 -28.53
C ALA A 376 28.45 29.61 -29.02
N ALA A 377 28.32 28.29 -29.14
CA ALA A 377 27.05 27.65 -29.44
C ALA A 377 26.05 27.78 -28.28
N GLY A 378 26.52 27.66 -27.03
CA GLY A 378 25.72 27.89 -25.83
C GLY A 378 25.20 29.33 -25.73
N ASP A 379 26.06 30.31 -25.98
CA ASP A 379 25.69 31.72 -25.97
C ASP A 379 24.62 32.04 -27.04
N ARG A 380 24.78 31.47 -28.25
CA ARG A 380 23.79 31.61 -29.34
C ARG A 380 22.46 30.95 -29.00
N LEU A 381 22.48 29.79 -28.34
CA LEU A 381 21.26 29.11 -27.90
C LEU A 381 20.53 29.98 -26.87
N GLN A 382 21.25 30.49 -25.87
CA GLN A 382 20.67 31.36 -24.84
C GLN A 382 20.07 32.64 -25.44
N GLU A 383 20.74 33.26 -26.41
CA GLU A 383 20.21 34.43 -27.12
C GLU A 383 18.93 34.08 -27.89
N ALA A 384 18.90 32.93 -28.56
CA ALA A 384 17.71 32.48 -29.30
C ALA A 384 16.54 32.16 -28.36
N GLU A 385 16.78 31.51 -27.23
CA GLU A 385 15.76 31.19 -26.21
C GLU A 385 15.19 32.46 -25.58
N ASN A 386 16.04 33.43 -25.25
CA ASN A 386 15.59 34.73 -24.74
C ASN A 386 14.70 35.43 -25.77
N LYS A 387 15.11 35.44 -27.04
CA LYS A 387 14.34 36.05 -28.13
C LYS A 387 13.02 35.33 -28.39
N GLN A 388 13.00 33.99 -28.28
CA GLN A 388 11.78 33.21 -28.36
C GLN A 388 10.82 33.59 -27.22
N SER A 389 11.31 33.68 -25.98
CA SER A 389 10.50 34.07 -24.83
C SER A 389 9.90 35.48 -24.98
N GLU A 390 10.68 36.43 -25.51
CA GLU A 390 10.19 37.78 -25.82
C GLU A 390 9.10 37.77 -26.90
N LEU A 391 9.30 37.00 -27.98
CA LEU A 391 8.32 36.87 -29.06
C LEU A 391 7.04 36.16 -28.59
N ASP A 392 7.14 35.14 -27.74
CA ASP A 392 5.97 34.46 -27.17
C ASP A 392 5.16 35.40 -26.27
N LYS A 393 5.81 36.19 -25.42
CA LYS A 393 5.15 37.23 -24.62
C LYS A 393 4.45 38.26 -25.50
N ALA A 394 5.11 38.71 -26.58
CA ALA A 394 4.52 39.64 -27.53
C ALA A 394 3.31 39.02 -28.25
N ALA A 395 3.39 37.74 -28.64
CA ALA A 395 2.29 37.02 -29.27
C ALA A 395 1.10 36.85 -28.31
N THR A 396 1.32 36.48 -27.05
CA THR A 396 0.26 36.39 -26.04
C THR A 396 -0.41 37.75 -25.82
N SER A 397 0.36 38.82 -25.70
CA SER A 397 -0.18 40.18 -25.55
C SER A 397 -1.01 40.62 -26.77
N ALA A 398 -0.56 40.29 -27.98
CA ALA A 398 -1.30 40.58 -29.21
C ALA A 398 -2.61 39.77 -29.29
N ILE A 399 -2.61 38.50 -28.89
CA ILE A 399 -3.82 37.66 -28.85
C ILE A 399 -4.82 38.22 -27.83
N GLN A 400 -4.36 38.62 -26.65
CA GLN A 400 -5.22 39.24 -25.63
C GLN A 400 -5.83 40.55 -26.14
N SER A 401 -5.01 41.43 -26.74
CA SER A 401 -5.47 42.70 -27.32
C SER A 401 -6.51 42.46 -28.43
N LEU A 402 -6.32 41.42 -29.24
CA LEU A 402 -7.29 41.03 -30.28
C LEU A 402 -8.61 40.53 -29.68
N ALA A 403 -8.56 39.76 -28.59
CA ALA A 403 -9.75 39.29 -27.89
C ALA A 403 -10.56 40.46 -27.30
N GLU A 404 -9.88 41.41 -26.63
CA GLU A 404 -10.49 42.62 -26.09
C GLU A 404 -11.11 43.50 -27.19
N ALA A 405 -10.41 43.65 -28.33
CA ALA A 405 -10.94 44.38 -29.48
C ALA A 405 -12.18 43.70 -30.10
N ARG A 406 -12.20 42.36 -30.18
CA ARG A 406 -13.36 41.59 -30.65
C ARG A 406 -14.55 41.75 -29.72
N GLU A 407 -14.33 41.65 -28.42
CA GLU A 407 -15.40 41.85 -27.43
C GLU A 407 -15.97 43.26 -27.52
N THR A 408 -15.11 44.27 -27.63
CA THR A 408 -15.53 45.66 -27.81
C THR A 408 -16.35 45.85 -29.09
N ARG A 409 -15.95 45.20 -30.19
CA ARG A 409 -16.69 45.22 -31.45
C ARG A 409 -18.08 44.59 -31.31
N VAL A 410 -18.16 43.41 -30.70
CA VAL A 410 -19.44 42.71 -30.47
C VAL A 410 -20.38 43.57 -29.62
N ARG A 411 -19.88 44.14 -28.51
CA ARG A 411 -20.68 45.05 -27.67
C ARG A 411 -21.17 46.29 -28.43
N ALA A 412 -20.36 46.81 -29.37
CA ALA A 412 -20.77 47.94 -30.21
C ALA A 412 -21.81 47.54 -31.26
N GLU A 413 -21.67 46.36 -31.87
CA GLU A 413 -22.64 45.78 -32.82
C GLU A 413 -23.99 45.50 -32.14
N GLU A 414 -23.98 44.95 -30.92
CA GLU A 414 -25.18 44.75 -30.11
C GLU A 414 -25.87 46.08 -29.78
N ARG A 415 -25.11 47.09 -29.35
CA ARG A 415 -25.66 48.44 -29.07
C ARG A 415 -26.28 49.07 -30.31
N LEU A 416 -25.63 48.92 -31.48
CA LEU A 416 -26.16 49.41 -32.74
C LEU A 416 -27.49 48.70 -33.09
N THR A 417 -27.51 47.38 -32.95
CA THR A 417 -28.69 46.55 -33.25
C THR A 417 -29.86 46.92 -32.32
N ALA A 418 -29.61 47.03 -31.01
CA ALA A 418 -30.61 47.46 -30.04
C ALA A 418 -31.12 48.89 -30.31
N ALA A 419 -30.24 49.81 -30.74
CA ALA A 419 -30.64 51.17 -31.12
C ALA A 419 -31.49 51.19 -32.40
N ASP A 420 -31.16 50.37 -33.39
CA ASP A 420 -31.94 50.22 -34.62
C ASP A 420 -33.31 49.59 -34.36
N GLU A 421 -33.38 48.53 -33.57
CA GLU A 421 -34.63 47.92 -33.11
C GLU A 421 -35.48 48.92 -32.35
N ARG A 422 -34.87 49.69 -31.43
CA ARG A 422 -35.57 50.73 -30.69
C ARG A 422 -36.10 51.84 -31.60
N ARG A 423 -35.34 52.25 -32.62
CA ARG A 423 -35.81 53.20 -33.64
C ARG A 423 -37.04 52.63 -34.34
N LEU A 424 -36.96 51.41 -34.87
CA LEU A 424 -38.07 50.76 -35.58
C LEU A 424 -39.31 50.59 -34.69
N GLU A 425 -39.14 50.20 -33.42
CA GLU A 425 -40.23 50.09 -32.46
C GLU A 425 -40.91 51.45 -32.23
N VAL A 426 -40.13 52.52 -32.06
CA VAL A 426 -40.66 53.89 -31.90
C VAL A 426 -41.40 54.33 -33.15
N GLU A 427 -40.85 54.10 -34.35
CA GLU A 427 -41.52 54.42 -35.62
C GLU A 427 -42.83 53.65 -35.79
N ALA A 428 -42.85 52.35 -35.47
CA ALA A 428 -44.04 51.52 -35.52
C ALA A 428 -45.08 51.96 -34.50
N ARG A 429 -44.68 52.28 -33.27
CA ARG A 429 -45.57 52.77 -32.21
C ARG A 429 -46.22 54.11 -32.57
N ILE A 430 -45.45 55.00 -33.19
CA ILE A 430 -45.97 56.27 -33.74
C ILE A 430 -47.03 55.97 -34.79
N GLN A 431 -46.75 55.07 -35.74
CA GLN A 431 -47.70 54.67 -36.77
C GLN A 431 -48.95 54.00 -36.17
N GLU A 432 -48.83 53.13 -35.17
CA GLU A 432 -49.98 52.46 -34.54
C GLU A 432 -50.86 53.45 -33.77
N THR A 433 -50.24 54.33 -32.96
CA THR A 433 -50.97 55.22 -32.06
C THR A 433 -51.61 56.39 -32.80
N LEU A 434 -50.92 56.94 -33.81
CA LEU A 434 -51.34 58.17 -34.50
C LEU A 434 -51.74 57.93 -35.97
N ASN A 435 -51.63 56.69 -36.46
CA ASN A 435 -51.93 56.28 -37.84
C ASN A 435 -51.23 57.15 -38.91
N THR A 436 -49.99 57.57 -38.65
CA THR A 436 -49.25 58.52 -39.50
C THR A 436 -47.73 58.31 -39.39
N PRO A 437 -46.97 58.41 -40.50
CA PRO A 437 -45.52 58.26 -40.48
C PRO A 437 -44.81 59.29 -39.57
N PRO A 438 -43.67 58.94 -38.94
CA PRO A 438 -42.96 59.80 -37.97
C PRO A 438 -42.69 61.23 -38.44
N HIS A 439 -42.28 61.42 -39.70
CA HIS A 439 -41.98 62.73 -40.27
C HIS A 439 -43.23 63.62 -40.51
N LEU A 440 -44.44 63.08 -40.34
CA LEU A 440 -45.71 63.80 -40.50
C LEU A 440 -46.46 64.01 -39.17
N VAL A 441 -45.97 63.46 -38.05
CA VAL A 441 -46.59 63.57 -36.71
C VAL A 441 -46.82 65.01 -36.29
N ILE A 442 -45.91 65.91 -36.67
CA ILE A 442 -46.01 67.35 -36.38
C ILE A 442 -47.29 67.99 -36.96
N ARG A 443 -47.95 67.37 -37.95
CA ARG A 443 -49.23 67.86 -38.48
C ARG A 443 -50.42 67.62 -37.53
N HIS A 444 -50.32 66.63 -36.64
CA HIS A 444 -51.37 66.31 -35.66
C HIS A 444 -51.35 67.20 -34.42
N THR A 445 -50.24 67.92 -34.19
CA THR A 445 -50.09 68.83 -33.03
C THR A 445 -50.66 70.23 -33.28
N GLY A 446 -50.98 70.56 -34.54
CA GLY A 446 -51.46 71.89 -34.94
C GLY A 446 -50.40 72.98 -34.94
N LEU A 447 -49.11 72.63 -34.83
CA LEU A 447 -47.97 73.55 -34.85
C LEU A 447 -47.49 73.82 -36.29
N GLU A 448 -47.12 75.07 -36.60
CA GLU A 448 -46.45 75.40 -37.87
C GLU A 448 -45.00 74.92 -37.88
N ALA A 449 -44.41 74.72 -39.07
CA ALA A 449 -43.11 74.04 -39.25
C ALA A 449 -41.94 74.68 -38.47
N ASP A 450 -42.00 75.98 -38.19
CA ASP A 450 -40.96 76.73 -37.47
C ASP A 450 -41.42 77.25 -36.09
N SER A 451 -42.55 76.76 -35.57
CA SER A 451 -43.00 77.11 -34.22
C SER A 451 -42.04 76.52 -33.18
N PRO A 452 -41.67 77.26 -32.11
CA PRO A 452 -40.87 76.71 -31.03
C PRO A 452 -41.60 75.54 -30.41
N MET A 453 -40.94 74.39 -30.34
CA MET A 453 -41.51 73.21 -29.70
C MET A 453 -41.83 73.54 -28.24
N PRO A 454 -43.02 73.17 -27.74
CA PRO A 454 -43.32 73.29 -26.32
C PRO A 454 -42.28 72.51 -25.52
N GLU A 455 -41.95 73.00 -24.33
CA GLU A 455 -41.00 72.34 -23.43
C GLU A 455 -41.44 70.89 -23.19
N MET A 456 -40.57 69.93 -23.53
CA MET A 456 -40.89 68.51 -23.50
C MET A 456 -41.38 68.08 -22.11
N THR A 457 -40.78 68.69 -21.07
CA THR A 457 -41.14 68.46 -19.67
C THR A 457 -42.57 68.90 -19.34
N GLU A 458 -43.09 69.96 -19.95
CA GLU A 458 -44.48 70.40 -19.73
C GLU A 458 -45.49 69.50 -20.45
N VAL A 459 -45.14 69.04 -21.66
CA VAL A 459 -45.97 68.12 -22.47
C VAL A 459 -46.03 66.73 -21.83
N GLU A 460 -44.90 66.19 -21.37
CA GLU A 460 -44.84 64.93 -20.63
C GLU A 460 -45.67 65.02 -19.34
N ARG A 461 -45.57 66.13 -18.61
CA ARG A 461 -46.36 66.33 -17.38
C ARG A 461 -47.87 66.40 -17.65
N GLN A 462 -48.28 67.03 -18.77
CA GLN A 462 -49.68 67.04 -19.17
C GLN A 462 -50.16 65.66 -19.63
N LEU A 463 -49.36 64.95 -20.43
CA LEU A 463 -49.66 63.59 -20.88
C LEU A 463 -49.76 62.62 -19.71
N ASP A 464 -48.84 62.70 -18.75
CA ASP A 464 -48.85 61.89 -17.53
C ASP A 464 -50.03 62.24 -16.64
N ARG A 465 -50.36 63.53 -16.48
CA ARG A 465 -51.58 63.91 -15.75
C ARG A 465 -52.83 63.31 -16.39
N LEU A 466 -52.98 63.40 -17.70
CA LEU A 466 -54.13 62.85 -18.43
C LEU A 466 -54.14 61.31 -18.44
N LYS A 467 -52.98 60.65 -18.53
CA LYS A 467 -52.85 59.20 -18.37
C LYS A 467 -53.18 58.75 -16.96
N ILE A 468 -52.74 59.48 -15.94
CA ILE A 468 -53.08 59.21 -14.53
C ILE A 468 -54.58 59.45 -14.29
N GLU A 469 -55.18 60.48 -14.86
CA GLU A 469 -56.64 60.69 -14.79
C GLU A 469 -57.39 59.55 -15.49
N ARG A 470 -56.89 59.04 -16.63
CA ARG A 470 -57.42 57.84 -17.31
C ARG A 470 -57.22 56.56 -16.49
N GLU A 471 -56.04 56.35 -15.90
CA GLU A 471 -55.71 55.16 -15.10
C GLU A 471 -56.40 55.18 -13.73
N ARG A 472 -56.68 56.35 -13.16
CA ARG A 472 -57.49 56.52 -11.94
C ARG A 472 -58.94 56.10 -12.12
N LEU A 473 -59.46 56.08 -13.35
CA LEU A 473 -60.77 55.49 -13.64
C LEU A 473 -60.73 53.95 -13.54
N GLY A 474 -59.53 53.35 -13.48
CA GLY A 474 -59.31 51.91 -13.40
C GLY A 474 -59.58 51.22 -14.75
N ALA A 475 -59.05 50.01 -14.91
CA ALA A 475 -59.45 49.15 -16.02
C ALA A 475 -60.91 48.72 -15.83
N VAL A 476 -61.72 48.77 -16.89
CA VAL A 476 -63.04 48.15 -16.88
C VAL A 476 -62.84 46.64 -16.79
N ASN A 477 -63.14 46.04 -15.64
CA ASN A 477 -62.97 44.60 -15.44
C ASN A 477 -64.10 43.83 -16.15
N LEU A 478 -63.87 43.53 -17.43
CA LEU A 478 -64.79 42.76 -18.27
C LEU A 478 -64.98 41.31 -17.82
N ARG A 479 -64.09 40.81 -16.94
CA ARG A 479 -64.17 39.48 -16.33
C ARG A 479 -64.75 39.50 -14.92
N ALA A 480 -65.18 40.67 -14.41
CA ALA A 480 -65.67 40.80 -13.04
C ALA A 480 -66.84 39.85 -12.74
N GLU A 481 -67.70 39.58 -13.72
CA GLU A 481 -68.84 38.67 -13.58
C GLU A 481 -68.39 37.19 -13.52
N GLU A 482 -67.38 36.82 -14.31
CA GLU A 482 -66.78 35.48 -14.30
C GLU A 482 -65.92 35.26 -13.03
N GLU A 483 -65.11 36.24 -12.65
CA GLU A 483 -64.27 36.22 -11.44
C GLU A 483 -65.14 36.21 -10.17
N GLN A 484 -66.26 36.95 -10.14
CA GLN A 484 -67.21 36.87 -9.03
C GLN A 484 -67.76 35.45 -8.89
N LYS A 485 -68.07 34.79 -10.01
CA LYS A 485 -68.59 33.42 -10.01
C LYS A 485 -67.53 32.43 -9.55
N GLU A 486 -66.31 32.49 -10.12
CA GLU A 486 -65.19 31.64 -9.69
C GLU A 486 -64.82 31.85 -8.22
N LEU A 487 -64.77 33.10 -7.74
CA LEU A 487 -64.48 33.40 -6.33
C LEU A 487 -65.60 32.95 -5.40
N SER A 488 -66.86 32.98 -5.85
CA SER A 488 -68.00 32.47 -5.07
C SER A 488 -67.95 30.95 -4.95
N ASP A 489 -67.68 30.24 -6.05
CA ASP A 489 -67.53 28.78 -6.06
C ASP A 489 -66.32 28.35 -5.19
N ARG A 490 -65.23 29.13 -5.25
CA ARG A 490 -64.04 28.91 -4.42
C ARG A 490 -64.29 29.20 -2.94
N LEU A 491 -65.08 30.23 -2.63
CA LEU A 491 -65.50 30.53 -1.27
C LEU A 491 -66.38 29.41 -0.72
N GLU A 492 -67.31 28.90 -1.51
CA GLU A 492 -68.18 27.78 -1.13
C GLU A 492 -67.36 26.52 -0.84
N THR A 493 -66.37 26.22 -1.69
CA THR A 493 -65.41 25.13 -1.48
C THR A 493 -64.61 25.31 -0.19
N ILE A 494 -64.03 26.48 0.05
CA ILE A 494 -63.24 26.76 1.26
C ILE A 494 -64.11 26.69 2.52
N VAL A 495 -65.37 27.13 2.45
CA VAL A 495 -66.30 27.04 3.58
C VAL A 495 -66.66 25.59 3.87
N SER A 496 -66.90 24.77 2.83
CA SER A 496 -67.11 23.33 2.95
C SER A 496 -65.89 22.63 3.57
N GLU A 497 -64.68 22.89 3.07
CA GLU A 497 -63.44 22.32 3.60
C GLU A 497 -63.20 22.74 5.06
N ARG A 498 -63.50 24.00 5.40
CA ARG A 498 -63.43 24.50 6.78
C ARG A 498 -64.39 23.75 7.69
N GLU A 499 -65.62 23.51 7.24
CA GLU A 499 -66.62 22.77 8.02
C GLU A 499 -66.22 21.31 8.22
N ASP A 500 -65.68 20.65 7.18
CA ASP A 500 -65.12 19.30 7.27
C ASP A 500 -63.95 19.22 8.25
N ILE A 501 -63.03 20.20 8.24
CA ILE A 501 -61.92 20.26 9.19
C ILE A 501 -62.45 20.47 10.62
N ILE A 502 -63.45 21.33 10.82
CA ILE A 502 -64.06 21.54 12.14
C ILE A 502 -64.73 20.25 12.63
N GLU A 503 -65.38 19.49 11.75
CA GLU A 503 -65.97 18.19 12.07
C GLU A 503 -64.90 17.15 12.40
N ALA A 504 -63.81 17.10 11.63
CA ALA A 504 -62.66 16.24 11.89
C ALA A 504 -62.00 16.56 13.25
N ILE A 505 -61.85 17.85 13.58
CA ILE A 505 -61.35 18.30 14.90
C ILE A 505 -62.30 17.83 16.02
N ARG A 506 -63.62 17.92 15.83
CA ARG A 506 -64.58 17.37 16.82
C ARG A 506 -64.43 15.87 16.99
N LYS A 507 -64.35 15.11 15.88
CA LYS A 507 -64.17 13.65 15.90
C LYS A 507 -62.87 13.26 16.60
N LEU A 508 -61.77 13.94 16.32
CA LEU A 508 -60.47 13.71 16.95
C LEU A 508 -60.50 14.02 18.45
N ARG A 509 -61.09 15.15 18.87
CA ARG A 509 -61.23 15.48 20.29
C ARG A 509 -62.08 14.45 21.04
N GLN A 510 -63.15 13.94 20.42
CA GLN A 510 -63.97 12.89 20.99
C GLN A 510 -63.23 11.55 21.09
N ALA A 511 -62.43 11.21 20.08
CA ALA A 511 -61.56 10.03 20.10
C ALA A 511 -60.50 10.12 21.21
N ILE A 512 -59.86 11.29 21.37
CA ILE A 512 -58.89 11.55 22.45
C ILE A 512 -59.55 11.42 23.83
N GLN A 513 -60.76 11.96 24.02
CA GLN A 513 -61.48 11.78 25.28
C GLN A 513 -61.82 10.31 25.57
N SER A 514 -62.21 9.55 24.55
CA SER A 514 -62.48 8.12 24.70
C SER A 514 -61.21 7.34 25.07
N LEU A 515 -60.08 7.65 24.41
CA LEU A 515 -58.78 7.04 24.68
C LEU A 515 -58.26 7.39 26.07
N ASN A 516 -58.35 8.65 26.48
CA ASN A 516 -57.92 9.07 27.82
C ASN A 516 -58.79 8.43 28.91
N ARG A 517 -60.11 8.26 28.68
CA ARG A 517 -60.97 7.54 29.62
C ARG A 517 -60.56 6.08 29.76
N GLU A 518 -60.33 5.39 28.64
CA GLU A 518 -59.86 4.01 28.64
C GLU A 518 -58.47 3.86 29.26
N GLY A 519 -57.57 4.82 28.98
CA GLY A 519 -56.23 4.90 29.56
C GLY A 519 -56.28 5.05 31.09
N ARG A 520 -57.12 5.94 31.61
CA ARG A 520 -57.33 6.11 33.06
C ARG A 520 -57.86 4.84 33.72
N GLU A 521 -58.86 4.19 33.11
CA GLU A 521 -59.42 2.94 33.62
C GLU A 521 -58.37 1.82 33.67
N ARG A 522 -57.59 1.64 32.60
CA ARG A 522 -56.53 0.63 32.55
C ARG A 522 -55.38 0.93 33.51
N LEU A 523 -54.98 2.18 33.65
CA LEU A 523 -53.90 2.57 34.56
C LEU A 523 -54.29 2.34 36.01
N LEU A 524 -55.50 2.76 36.42
CA LEU A 524 -56.00 2.52 37.77
C LEU A 524 -56.14 1.02 38.05
N ALA A 525 -56.69 0.25 37.10
CA ALA A 525 -56.79 -1.21 37.25
C ALA A 525 -55.41 -1.88 37.41
N ALA A 526 -54.41 -1.46 36.63
CA ALA A 526 -53.05 -1.98 36.76
C ALA A 526 -52.40 -1.54 38.09
N PHE A 527 -52.59 -0.29 38.50
CA PHE A 527 -52.09 0.25 39.76
C PHE A 527 -52.63 -0.53 40.96
N ASP A 528 -53.95 -0.79 40.99
CA ASP A 528 -54.58 -1.54 42.09
C ASP A 528 -54.06 -2.98 42.16
N VAL A 529 -53.87 -3.65 41.02
CA VAL A 529 -53.32 -5.01 40.96
C VAL A 529 -51.87 -5.04 41.46
N VAL A 530 -51.03 -4.12 40.98
CA VAL A 530 -49.62 -4.02 41.41
C VAL A 530 -49.53 -3.69 42.90
N ASN A 531 -50.31 -2.72 43.39
CA ASN A 531 -50.33 -2.32 44.80
C ASN A 531 -50.77 -3.50 45.69
N GLY A 532 -51.77 -4.27 45.26
CA GLY A 532 -52.20 -5.48 45.97
C GLY A 532 -51.11 -6.56 46.04
N HIS A 533 -50.42 -6.83 44.93
CA HIS A 533 -49.28 -7.75 44.93
C HIS A 533 -48.12 -7.25 45.79
N PHE A 534 -47.83 -5.95 45.75
CA PHE A 534 -46.78 -5.31 46.53
C PHE A 534 -47.03 -5.42 48.03
N GLN A 535 -48.24 -5.08 48.48
CA GLN A 535 -48.66 -5.23 49.88
C GLN A 535 -48.48 -6.65 50.40
N ARG A 536 -48.88 -7.64 49.59
CA ARG A 536 -48.81 -9.06 49.93
C ARG A 536 -47.35 -9.54 50.02
N LEU A 537 -46.56 -9.32 48.98
CA LEU A 537 -45.16 -9.76 48.92
C LEU A 537 -44.31 -9.09 49.99
N PHE A 538 -44.51 -7.79 50.23
CA PHE A 538 -43.83 -7.07 51.30
C PHE A 538 -44.13 -7.67 52.67
N SER A 539 -45.42 -7.90 52.98
CA SER A 539 -45.81 -8.48 54.26
C SER A 539 -45.21 -9.88 54.47
N HIS A 540 -45.11 -10.67 53.40
CA HIS A 540 -44.50 -12.01 53.43
C HIS A 540 -42.99 -11.95 53.65
N LEU A 541 -42.27 -11.12 52.88
CA LEU A 541 -40.82 -10.90 52.98
C LEU A 541 -40.39 -10.35 54.35
N PHE A 542 -41.20 -9.51 55.00
CA PHE A 542 -40.83 -8.95 56.29
C PHE A 542 -41.36 -9.76 57.49
N GLY A 543 -42.24 -10.75 57.25
CA GLY A 543 -42.92 -11.52 58.30
C GLY A 543 -43.93 -10.69 59.10
N GLY A 544 -44.48 -9.64 58.48
CA GLY A 544 -45.29 -8.58 59.09
C GLY A 544 -44.91 -7.19 58.55
N GLY A 545 -45.67 -6.15 58.92
CA GLY A 545 -45.53 -4.80 58.35
C GLY A 545 -46.46 -4.56 57.16
N THR A 546 -46.50 -3.33 56.64
CA THR A 546 -47.38 -2.93 55.52
C THR A 546 -46.65 -1.97 54.60
N ALA A 547 -46.78 -2.12 53.29
CA ALA A 547 -46.26 -1.15 52.32
C ALA A 547 -47.28 -0.91 51.23
N GLU A 548 -47.49 0.34 50.83
CA GLU A 548 -48.47 0.73 49.81
C GLU A 548 -47.88 1.74 48.83
N LEU A 549 -48.44 1.74 47.61
CA LEU A 549 -48.17 2.74 46.59
C LEU A 549 -49.21 3.86 46.71
N GLN A 550 -48.77 5.11 46.64
CA GLN A 550 -49.64 6.28 46.63
C GLN A 550 -49.37 7.15 45.40
N LEU A 551 -50.44 7.63 44.76
CA LEU A 551 -50.36 8.64 43.70
C LEU A 551 -50.28 10.03 44.33
N ILE A 552 -49.31 10.82 43.91
CA ILE A 552 -49.03 12.17 44.43
C ILE A 552 -49.02 13.19 43.28
N GLU A 553 -49.05 14.49 43.61
CA GLU A 553 -48.89 15.63 42.69
C GLU A 553 -50.09 15.99 41.78
N SER A 554 -50.99 15.06 41.43
CA SER A 554 -52.19 15.36 40.62
C SER A 554 -53.38 14.45 40.94
N ASP A 555 -54.60 14.96 40.73
CA ASP A 555 -55.85 14.16 40.82
C ASP A 555 -56.11 13.32 39.56
N ASP A 556 -55.44 13.61 38.43
CA ASP A 556 -55.53 12.78 37.21
C ASP A 556 -54.46 11.68 37.25
N PRO A 557 -54.84 10.39 37.26
CA PRO A 557 -53.89 9.28 37.32
C PRO A 557 -52.84 9.27 36.20
N LEU A 558 -53.16 9.82 35.03
CA LEU A 558 -52.23 9.88 33.89
C LEU A 558 -51.11 10.91 34.07
N GLU A 559 -51.28 11.87 34.98
CA GLU A 559 -50.32 12.97 35.23
C GLU A 559 -49.73 12.93 36.65
N ALA A 560 -50.17 11.99 37.49
CA ALA A 560 -49.71 11.86 38.88
C ALA A 560 -48.37 11.12 39.00
N GLY A 561 -47.53 11.56 39.94
CA GLY A 561 -46.32 10.85 40.37
C GLY A 561 -46.64 9.68 41.31
N LEU A 562 -45.70 8.76 41.51
CA LEU A 562 -45.89 7.58 42.37
C LEU A 562 -44.85 7.54 43.50
N GLU A 563 -45.33 7.46 44.74
CA GLU A 563 -44.48 7.39 45.94
C GLU A 563 -44.73 6.08 46.71
N ILE A 564 -43.65 5.49 47.24
CA ILE A 564 -43.67 4.21 47.96
C ILE A 564 -43.64 4.51 49.47
N LEU A 565 -44.70 4.13 50.18
CA LEU A 565 -44.79 4.26 51.62
C LEU A 565 -44.69 2.89 52.26
N ALA A 566 -43.59 2.63 53.00
CA ALA A 566 -43.33 1.34 53.62
C ALA A 566 -43.28 1.47 55.14
N ARG A 567 -43.84 0.46 55.82
CA ARG A 567 -43.86 0.33 57.27
C ARG A 567 -43.36 -1.06 57.69
N PRO A 568 -42.04 -1.22 57.89
CA PRO A 568 -41.48 -2.44 58.45
C PRO A 568 -42.04 -2.74 59.85
N PRO A 569 -42.05 -4.01 60.29
CA PRO A 569 -42.62 -4.41 61.57
C PRO A 569 -41.94 -3.66 62.73
N GLY A 570 -42.75 -2.96 63.54
CA GLY A 570 -42.29 -2.16 64.68
C GLY A 570 -41.86 -0.72 64.38
N LYS A 571 -41.84 -0.27 63.12
CA LYS A 571 -41.49 1.11 62.72
C LYS A 571 -42.72 1.92 62.25
N LYS A 572 -42.56 3.25 62.16
CA LYS A 572 -43.57 4.16 61.58
C LYS A 572 -43.51 4.13 60.04
N PRO A 573 -44.59 4.48 59.32
CA PRO A 573 -44.55 4.60 57.87
C PRO A 573 -43.51 5.64 57.44
N GLN A 574 -42.64 5.27 56.51
CA GLN A 574 -41.59 6.12 55.98
C GLN A 574 -41.47 5.94 54.47
N THR A 575 -40.99 6.97 53.78
CA THR A 575 -40.70 6.90 52.36
C THR A 575 -39.45 6.06 52.12
N MET A 576 -39.38 5.40 50.96
CA MET A 576 -38.31 4.42 50.63
C MET A 576 -36.89 4.97 50.87
N THR A 577 -36.64 6.25 50.61
CA THR A 577 -35.34 6.91 50.75
C THR A 577 -34.84 7.01 52.20
N LEU A 578 -35.72 6.81 53.18
CA LEU A 578 -35.40 6.93 54.61
C LEU A 578 -35.21 5.56 55.31
N LEU A 579 -35.27 4.45 54.57
CA LEU A 579 -35.09 3.09 55.10
C LEU A 579 -33.60 2.70 55.20
N SER A 580 -33.29 1.70 56.02
CA SER A 580 -31.95 1.09 56.09
C SER A 580 -31.60 0.41 54.76
N GLY A 581 -30.33 0.35 54.37
CA GLY A 581 -29.91 -0.18 53.06
C GLY A 581 -30.43 -1.58 52.73
N GLY A 582 -30.43 -2.51 53.70
CA GLY A 582 -31.02 -3.84 53.52
C GLY A 582 -32.56 -3.84 53.45
N GLU A 583 -33.22 -2.95 54.19
CA GLU A 583 -34.68 -2.79 54.14
C GLU A 583 -35.12 -2.14 52.82
N GLN A 584 -34.35 -1.18 52.31
CA GLN A 584 -34.58 -0.54 51.01
C GLN A 584 -34.44 -1.54 49.86
N ALA A 585 -33.42 -2.41 49.90
CA ALA A 585 -33.21 -3.47 48.91
C ALA A 585 -34.39 -4.46 48.88
N LEU A 586 -34.84 -4.94 50.06
CA LEU A 586 -36.00 -5.84 50.15
C LEU A 586 -37.31 -5.19 49.71
N THR A 587 -37.50 -3.91 50.04
CA THR A 587 -38.69 -3.14 49.63
C THR A 587 -38.72 -2.92 48.11
N ALA A 588 -37.57 -2.59 47.50
CA ALA A 588 -37.45 -2.46 46.06
C ALA A 588 -37.72 -3.79 45.36
N MET A 589 -37.14 -4.86 45.88
CA MET A 589 -37.30 -6.22 45.35
C MET A 589 -38.76 -6.69 45.42
N SER A 590 -39.49 -6.40 46.52
CA SER A 590 -40.91 -6.71 46.60
C SER A 590 -41.75 -5.95 45.58
N LEU A 591 -41.38 -4.72 45.21
CA LEU A 591 -42.07 -3.95 44.18
C LEU A 591 -41.78 -4.50 42.78
N ILE A 592 -40.51 -4.78 42.48
CA ILE A 592 -40.11 -5.35 41.18
C ILE A 592 -40.85 -6.67 40.95
N PHE A 593 -40.90 -7.55 41.96
CA PHE A 593 -41.64 -8.79 41.85
C PHE A 593 -43.16 -8.60 41.84
N ALA A 594 -43.70 -7.57 42.50
CA ALA A 594 -45.13 -7.26 42.42
C ALA A 594 -45.55 -6.85 41.01
N VAL A 595 -44.76 -6.00 40.36
CA VAL A 595 -44.95 -5.61 38.95
C VAL A 595 -44.79 -6.83 38.04
N PHE A 596 -43.78 -7.66 38.32
CA PHE A 596 -43.55 -8.88 37.55
C PHE A 596 -44.74 -9.85 37.61
N LEU A 597 -45.41 -10.00 38.76
CA LEU A 597 -46.58 -10.87 38.88
C LEU A 597 -47.81 -10.39 38.11
N THR A 598 -47.92 -9.10 37.82
CA THR A 598 -49.03 -8.56 37.03
C THR A 598 -48.98 -9.03 35.57
N ASN A 599 -47.79 -9.29 35.04
CA ASN A 599 -47.59 -9.89 33.72
C ASN A 599 -46.31 -10.75 33.70
N PRO A 600 -46.36 -12.01 34.15
CA PRO A 600 -45.16 -12.82 34.37
C PRO A 600 -44.47 -13.14 33.04
N ALA A 601 -43.19 -12.79 32.93
CA ALA A 601 -42.36 -13.15 31.80
C ALA A 601 -41.92 -14.62 31.90
N PRO A 602 -41.69 -15.32 30.78
CA PRO A 602 -41.31 -16.74 30.81
C PRO A 602 -39.93 -17.00 31.43
N ILE A 603 -39.05 -15.99 31.47
CA ILE A 603 -37.70 -16.07 32.05
C ILE A 603 -37.44 -14.81 32.86
N CYS A 604 -36.90 -14.97 34.07
CA CYS A 604 -36.44 -13.88 34.94
C CYS A 604 -34.98 -14.14 35.33
N VAL A 605 -34.10 -13.18 35.03
CA VAL A 605 -32.66 -13.26 35.34
C VAL A 605 -32.34 -12.27 36.44
N LEU A 606 -31.72 -12.72 37.52
CA LEU A 606 -31.35 -11.91 38.68
C LEU A 606 -29.83 -12.01 38.87
N ASP A 607 -29.14 -10.87 38.83
CA ASP A 607 -27.68 -10.81 38.93
C ASP A 607 -27.28 -10.11 40.23
N GLU A 608 -26.62 -10.85 41.13
CA GLU A 608 -26.09 -10.41 42.43
C GLU A 608 -27.09 -9.64 43.32
N VAL A 609 -28.38 -9.91 43.19
CA VAL A 609 -29.46 -9.21 43.91
C VAL A 609 -29.40 -9.45 45.43
N ASP A 610 -28.74 -10.53 45.86
CA ASP A 610 -28.54 -10.91 47.25
C ASP A 610 -27.25 -10.34 47.87
N ALA A 611 -26.40 -9.64 47.11
CA ALA A 611 -25.18 -9.02 47.62
C ALA A 611 -25.37 -7.99 48.77
N PRO A 612 -26.44 -7.15 48.80
CA PRO A 612 -26.66 -6.20 49.89
C PRO A 612 -27.47 -6.79 51.06
N LEU A 613 -27.82 -8.08 51.03
CA LEU A 613 -28.66 -8.74 52.04
C LEU A 613 -27.79 -9.51 53.05
N ASP A 614 -28.25 -9.57 54.30
CA ASP A 614 -27.67 -10.45 55.32
C ASP A 614 -28.23 -11.87 55.21
N ASP A 615 -27.58 -12.85 55.83
CA ASP A 615 -27.92 -14.27 55.73
C ASP A 615 -29.41 -14.56 56.01
N HIS A 616 -30.00 -13.87 57.00
CA HIS A 616 -31.41 -14.02 57.36
C HIS A 616 -32.35 -13.46 56.28
N ASN A 617 -32.03 -12.32 55.67
CA ASN A 617 -32.84 -11.76 54.59
C ASN A 617 -32.64 -12.49 53.26
N VAL A 618 -31.47 -13.09 53.03
CA VAL A 618 -31.21 -14.00 51.89
C VAL A 618 -32.11 -15.23 51.97
N GLU A 619 -32.30 -15.83 53.15
CA GLU A 619 -33.27 -16.93 53.30
C GLU A 619 -34.70 -16.52 52.93
N ARG A 620 -35.11 -15.31 53.31
CA ARG A 620 -36.45 -14.79 52.98
C ARG A 620 -36.62 -14.52 51.49
N PHE A 621 -35.57 -14.03 50.84
CA PHE A 621 -35.50 -13.90 49.39
C PHE A 621 -35.62 -15.26 48.69
N CYS A 622 -34.88 -16.28 49.13
CA CYS A 622 -34.97 -17.63 48.56
C CYS A 622 -36.36 -18.25 48.73
N ASN A 623 -37.00 -18.08 49.89
CA ASN A 623 -38.38 -18.55 50.12
C ASN A 623 -39.38 -17.88 49.18
N LEU A 624 -39.23 -16.58 48.92
CA LEU A 624 -40.05 -15.86 47.95
C LEU A 624 -39.88 -16.41 46.53
N MET A 625 -38.64 -16.72 46.15
CA MET A 625 -38.34 -17.30 44.84
C MET A 625 -38.93 -18.69 44.67
N ASP A 626 -38.87 -19.53 45.70
CA ASP A 626 -39.53 -20.84 45.71
C ASP A 626 -41.06 -20.69 45.54
N GLU A 627 -41.69 -19.76 46.25
CA GLU A 627 -43.13 -19.49 46.14
C GLU A 627 -43.53 -18.99 44.75
N MET A 628 -42.74 -18.07 44.18
CA MET A 628 -42.99 -17.52 42.85
C MET A 628 -42.79 -18.55 41.75
N ALA A 629 -41.76 -19.40 41.85
CA ALA A 629 -41.53 -20.52 40.93
C ALA A 629 -42.62 -21.60 41.03
N ALA A 630 -43.23 -21.78 42.20
CA ALA A 630 -44.36 -22.70 42.37
C ALA A 630 -45.69 -22.13 41.84
N THR A 631 -45.87 -20.81 41.92
CA THR A 631 -47.15 -20.14 41.59
C THR A 631 -47.19 -19.65 40.14
N THR A 632 -46.05 -19.48 39.48
CA THR A 632 -45.95 -18.99 38.09
C THR A 632 -45.15 -19.95 37.22
N GLU A 633 -45.38 -19.95 35.90
CA GLU A 633 -44.60 -20.73 34.93
C GLU A 633 -43.23 -20.09 34.59
N THR A 634 -42.77 -19.15 35.42
CA THR A 634 -41.53 -18.38 35.22
C THR A 634 -40.29 -19.22 35.54
N ARG A 635 -39.30 -19.21 34.65
CA ARG A 635 -37.98 -19.77 34.94
C ARG A 635 -37.05 -18.71 35.51
N PHE A 636 -36.58 -18.92 36.73
CA PHE A 636 -35.61 -18.03 37.38
C PHE A 636 -34.17 -18.49 37.12
N VAL A 637 -33.30 -17.57 36.72
CA VAL A 637 -31.86 -17.76 36.58
C VAL A 637 -31.19 -16.77 37.51
N ILE A 638 -30.52 -17.26 38.55
CA ILE A 638 -29.87 -16.42 39.57
C ILE A 638 -28.36 -16.55 39.43
N ILE A 639 -27.69 -15.42 39.30
CA ILE A 639 -26.23 -15.29 39.33
C ILE A 639 -25.88 -14.75 40.71
N THR A 640 -25.15 -15.52 41.50
CA THR A 640 -24.81 -15.16 42.88
C THR A 640 -23.52 -15.85 43.31
N HIS A 641 -22.83 -15.28 44.30
CA HIS A 641 -21.74 -15.91 45.04
C HIS A 641 -22.16 -16.33 46.47
N ASN A 642 -23.42 -16.09 46.89
CA ASN A 642 -23.90 -16.37 48.24
C ASN A 642 -24.19 -17.88 48.45
N PRO A 643 -23.53 -18.54 49.42
CA PRO A 643 -23.71 -19.97 49.67
C PRO A 643 -25.15 -20.38 50.04
N ILE A 644 -25.90 -19.51 50.72
CA ILE A 644 -27.29 -19.80 51.15
C ILE A 644 -28.21 -19.87 49.93
N THR A 645 -28.08 -18.90 49.01
CA THR A 645 -28.82 -18.89 47.75
C THR A 645 -28.46 -20.10 46.90
N MET A 646 -27.16 -20.39 46.73
CA MET A 646 -26.70 -21.55 45.96
C MET A 646 -27.24 -22.89 46.47
N ALA A 647 -27.32 -23.06 47.79
CA ALA A 647 -27.78 -24.30 48.42
C ALA A 647 -29.29 -24.57 48.19
N ARG A 648 -30.07 -23.54 47.87
CA ARG A 648 -31.53 -23.62 47.68
C ARG A 648 -31.96 -23.76 46.21
N MET A 649 -31.03 -23.75 45.26
CA MET A 649 -31.34 -23.86 43.83
C MET A 649 -31.46 -25.33 43.37
N ASN A 650 -32.28 -25.58 42.34
CA ASN A 650 -32.43 -26.93 41.78
C ASN A 650 -31.17 -27.42 41.04
N ARG A 651 -30.48 -26.52 40.33
CA ARG A 651 -29.31 -26.82 39.51
C ARG A 651 -28.32 -25.68 39.56
N LEU A 652 -27.04 -26.00 39.76
CA LEU A 652 -25.95 -25.03 39.78
C LEU A 652 -25.15 -25.11 38.48
N PHE A 653 -24.84 -23.94 37.92
CA PHE A 653 -23.90 -23.79 36.82
C PHE A 653 -22.72 -22.99 37.33
N GLY A 654 -21.57 -23.64 37.49
CA GLY A 654 -20.30 -23.01 37.85
C GLY A 654 -19.51 -22.64 36.61
N VAL A 655 -18.93 -21.44 36.59
CA VAL A 655 -17.99 -21.04 35.55
C VAL A 655 -16.58 -21.28 36.10
N THR A 656 -15.79 -22.11 35.43
CA THR A 656 -14.39 -22.38 35.78
C THR A 656 -13.47 -21.98 34.64
N MET A 657 -12.24 -21.58 34.97
CA MET A 657 -11.20 -21.32 33.97
C MET A 657 -10.16 -22.44 34.05
N ALA A 658 -10.35 -23.49 33.25
CA ALA A 658 -9.39 -24.60 33.15
C ALA A 658 -8.10 -24.18 32.43
N GLU A 659 -8.20 -23.20 31.52
CA GLU A 659 -7.08 -22.55 30.83
C GLU A 659 -7.19 -21.02 31.00
N GLN A 660 -6.05 -20.34 31.08
CA GLN A 660 -6.01 -18.91 31.33
C GLN A 660 -6.62 -18.15 30.13
N GLY A 661 -7.80 -17.56 30.32
CA GLY A 661 -8.52 -16.79 29.29
C GLY A 661 -9.69 -17.53 28.61
N VAL A 662 -9.97 -18.78 28.96
CA VAL A 662 -11.14 -19.54 28.45
C VAL A 662 -12.02 -19.99 29.62
N SER A 663 -13.19 -19.37 29.76
CA SER A 663 -14.21 -19.76 30.74
C SER A 663 -15.02 -20.96 30.22
N GLN A 664 -15.02 -22.06 30.97
CA GLN A 664 -15.84 -23.24 30.72
C GLN A 664 -16.98 -23.33 31.74
N LEU A 665 -18.17 -23.71 31.26
CA LEU A 665 -19.35 -23.92 32.09
C LEU A 665 -19.38 -25.37 32.58
N VAL A 666 -19.45 -25.56 33.89
CA VAL A 666 -19.62 -26.87 34.54
C VAL A 666 -20.97 -26.86 35.25
N SER A 667 -21.80 -27.89 35.05
CA SER A 667 -23.09 -27.97 35.73
C SER A 667 -23.10 -29.08 36.77
N VAL A 668 -23.64 -28.80 37.94
CA VAL A 668 -23.94 -29.78 38.99
C VAL A 668 -25.44 -29.77 39.24
N ASP A 669 -26.07 -30.93 39.13
CA ASP A 669 -27.47 -31.12 39.49
C ASP A 669 -27.54 -31.47 40.99
N LEU A 670 -28.05 -30.53 41.79
CA LEU A 670 -28.11 -30.68 43.24
C LEU A 670 -29.17 -31.71 43.66
N GLN A 671 -30.27 -31.86 42.90
CA GLN A 671 -31.31 -32.86 43.17
C GLN A 671 -30.78 -34.28 42.93
N ALA A 672 -29.97 -34.48 41.88
CA ALA A 672 -29.34 -35.78 41.60
C ALA A 672 -28.25 -36.15 42.64
N ALA A 673 -27.48 -35.16 43.12
CA ALA A 673 -26.45 -35.37 44.14
C ALA A 673 -27.04 -35.72 45.52
N GLU A 674 -28.19 -35.15 45.89
CA GLU A 674 -28.88 -35.45 47.15
C GLU A 674 -29.52 -36.84 47.13
N ALA A 675 -30.05 -37.30 45.98
CA ALA A 675 -30.56 -38.66 45.80
C ALA A 675 -29.47 -39.75 45.88
N LEU A 676 -28.24 -39.47 45.41
CA LEU A 676 -27.09 -40.37 45.51
C LEU A 676 -26.55 -40.49 46.96
N ARG A 677 -26.71 -39.44 47.78
CA ARG A 677 -26.33 -39.44 49.20
C ARG A 677 -27.31 -40.18 50.12
N VAL A 678 -28.56 -40.35 49.70
CA VAL A 678 -29.58 -41.14 50.42
C VAL A 678 -29.51 -42.64 50.05
N ALA A 679 -28.87 -42.97 48.93
CA ALA A 679 -28.65 -44.34 48.45
C ALA A 679 -27.27 -44.94 48.81
N SER A 680 -26.42 -44.18 49.54
CA SER A 680 -25.14 -44.58 50.13
C SER A 680 -25.21 -44.42 51.65
#